data_AF-A0A345DB20-F1
#
_entry.id   AF-A0A345DB20-F1
#
_cell.length_a   1.000
_cell.length_b   1.000
_cell.length_c   1.000
_cell.angle_alpha   90.00
_cell.angle_beta   90.00
_cell.angle_gamma   90.00
#
_symmetry.space_group_name_H-M   'P 1'
#
loop_
_entity.id
_entity.type
_entity.pdbx_description
1 polymer ?
#
loop_
_entity_poly.entity_id
_entity_poly.type
_entity_poly.pdbx_seq_one_letter_code
_entity_poly.pdbx_strand_id
1 'polypeptide(L)'
;MSKGRGYSSGFKSLSRKQEEKLKSSSTFDEQVKLFTGDVQPGHHRLSHIMQLRETATIGQYMLDRAIRGLPSILKAGTDRTYVTDACEAIDDEVEIQVDKKTGEIIKKTFYNLYALRDELKAEFDLIWKTQTEHHPELNQFAGGQLKQRFMDVLFYQRPLKSVAPMVGGCLLERNLPRAPRVHPAFQTFRIEKTLADLRWGYGRHAKHLSDAELNAIRQALHDPIQLDIDGELSFAKIYKFLAPFREAGSPENLNLGSGGRDGLLGNVTHKRWHGLGLYDAWQDLLRAQEGDKHHVNRQNWVISFLSDLGSVESLYPDNWFEHFYLPDLPTKSGQPARQKAQAAMFKDPRFIEFIDMFRKHEKCDRLSSLRFDSGRASYSVKALKKINVWLKESVQFSEGHIDEHSAIKDLYKQEQANALVILDVLDNPVKTGNGIVDVALMQVKKVVNAFIIKHGKPTRIVVEMAREMSQGISGRNDIQKSQNQNKTINKKAAQNMVEYKVPYSKTNVLKYRLAQDQGYDCPYCGKNMGVMEIYDGSATNIEHIIPQSLTQVGRKYSEIVLAHRHCNDKKGKRVPMEAFAFNTGPIEKLVMRLRELKQDRKAMLLELPETPSNAIDDAILDEFCDRQFNETAWITKITATWLRSLGVNVECTKGQMTAQLRGQWQLESVIPEVRIIEGLPVYSSHDEKGEIKEAIVPAKAMFYDEAGKESTLLWRYWNKQRLTPDEFAELRQTGLYLLEKRCDHRHHLIDAIVTALCNRSMVKRMADEYKKRCEEEAKKPLEIQKKIRFGRREEPMARLRDQVVSAVKYNS
;
A
#
# COMPACT_ATOMS: atom_id res chain seq x y z
N MET A 1 -13.14 -45.91 19.08
CA MET A 1 -11.80 -45.62 18.53
C MET A 1 -11.95 -44.91 17.19
N SER A 2 -12.00 -43.58 17.19
CA SER A 2 -11.89 -42.73 16.02
C SER A 2 -11.12 -41.49 16.49
N LYS A 3 -9.88 -41.33 16.04
CA LYS A 3 -9.06 -40.16 16.37
C LYS A 3 -9.59 -38.97 15.56
N GLY A 4 -10.55 -38.24 16.12
CA GLY A 4 -10.97 -36.94 15.59
C GLY A 4 -9.78 -36.00 15.59
N ARG A 5 -9.34 -35.57 14.41
CA ARG A 5 -8.31 -34.53 14.27
C ARG A 5 -8.92 -33.23 14.78
N GLY A 6 -8.34 -32.68 15.84
CA GLY A 6 -8.69 -31.37 16.35
C GLY A 6 -8.57 -30.33 15.23
N TYR A 7 -9.60 -29.49 15.12
CA TYR A 7 -9.53 -28.26 14.37
C TYR A 7 -8.37 -27.44 14.94
N SER A 8 -7.24 -27.37 14.24
CA SER A 8 -6.18 -26.44 14.61
C SER A 8 -6.69 -25.04 14.35
N SER A 9 -6.77 -24.25 15.42
CA SER A 9 -6.95 -22.81 15.34
C SER A 9 -6.04 -22.21 14.25
N GLY A 10 -6.51 -21.19 13.55
CA GLY A 10 -5.66 -20.34 12.70
C GLY A 10 -4.62 -19.52 13.50
N PHE A 11 -4.26 -19.99 14.70
CA PHE A 11 -3.27 -19.43 15.60
C PHE A 11 -2.19 -20.49 15.80
N LYS A 12 -0.94 -20.12 15.50
CA LYS A 12 0.21 -21.03 15.56
C LYS A 12 0.24 -21.76 16.90
N SER A 13 0.36 -23.09 16.87
CA SER A 13 0.80 -23.87 18.02
C SER A 13 2.10 -23.27 18.56
N LEU A 14 2.24 -23.22 19.89
CA LEU A 14 3.48 -22.83 20.57
C LEU A 14 4.67 -23.55 19.92
N SER A 15 5.78 -22.85 19.68
CA SER A 15 6.98 -23.54 19.21
C SER A 15 7.50 -24.45 20.33
N ARG A 16 8.15 -25.57 19.99
CA ARG A 16 8.75 -26.52 20.95
C ARG A 16 9.63 -25.87 22.04
N LYS A 17 10.27 -24.73 21.73
CA LYS A 17 11.03 -23.91 22.69
C LYS A 17 10.17 -22.99 23.57
N GLN A 18 9.02 -22.51 23.07
CA GLN A 18 8.04 -21.81 23.89
C GLN A 18 7.35 -22.79 24.84
N GLU A 19 7.11 -24.04 24.41
CA GLU A 19 6.67 -25.11 25.30
C GLU A 19 7.73 -25.44 26.37
N GLU A 20 9.01 -25.48 26.01
CA GLU A 20 10.12 -25.65 26.97
C GLU A 20 10.28 -24.43 27.90
N LYS A 21 10.08 -23.19 27.42
CA LYS A 21 10.10 -21.97 28.25
C LYS A 21 8.86 -21.81 29.13
N LEU A 22 7.68 -22.22 28.66
CA LEU A 22 6.49 -22.33 29.50
C LEU A 22 6.75 -23.27 30.67
N LYS A 23 7.43 -24.40 30.39
CA LYS A 23 7.84 -25.39 31.40
C LYS A 23 8.95 -24.89 32.34
N SER A 24 9.69 -23.83 31.98
CA SER A 24 10.83 -23.31 32.74
C SER A 24 10.62 -21.93 33.38
N SER A 25 9.47 -21.28 33.16
CA SER A 25 9.16 -19.95 33.72
C SER A 25 8.54 -20.08 35.10
N SER A 26 9.01 -19.29 36.06
CA SER A 26 8.67 -19.44 37.48
C SER A 26 7.38 -18.75 37.90
N THR A 27 6.83 -17.83 37.09
CA THR A 27 5.62 -17.07 37.41
C THR A 27 4.65 -16.96 36.22
N PHE A 28 3.35 -16.89 36.50
CA PHE A 28 2.31 -16.80 35.48
C PHE A 28 2.40 -15.51 34.62
N ASP A 29 2.71 -14.37 35.24
CA ASP A 29 2.87 -13.11 34.51
C ASP A 29 4.06 -13.11 33.53
N GLU A 30 5.11 -13.89 33.80
CA GLU A 30 6.19 -14.11 32.83
C GLU A 30 5.72 -14.96 31.64
N GLN A 31 4.83 -15.93 31.86
CA GLN A 31 4.25 -16.76 30.80
C GLN A 31 3.33 -15.93 29.90
N VAL A 32 2.48 -15.07 30.46
CA VAL A 32 1.57 -14.19 29.70
C VAL A 32 2.33 -13.21 28.80
N LYS A 33 3.50 -12.73 29.25
CA LYS A 33 4.40 -11.85 28.47
C LYS A 33 5.03 -12.51 27.23
N LEU A 34 4.90 -13.83 27.07
CA LEU A 34 5.39 -14.56 25.90
C LEU A 34 4.44 -14.48 24.68
N PHE A 35 3.20 -14.01 24.88
CA PHE A 35 2.16 -13.95 23.86
C PHE A 35 2.07 -12.57 23.19
N THR A 36 1.46 -12.51 21.99
CA THR A 36 1.37 -11.28 21.18
C THR A 36 -0.09 -10.92 20.77
N GLY A 37 -0.42 -9.64 20.67
CA GLY A 37 -1.78 -9.09 20.47
C GLY A 37 -2.55 -8.97 21.79
N ASP A 38 -3.74 -8.36 21.84
CA ASP A 38 -4.56 -8.43 23.08
C ASP A 38 -5.24 -9.77 23.28
N VAL A 39 -5.54 -10.42 22.17
CA VAL A 39 -6.39 -11.61 22.17
C VAL A 39 -5.67 -12.77 22.83
N GLN A 40 -4.38 -13.00 22.55
CA GLN A 40 -3.66 -14.15 23.08
C GLN A 40 -3.29 -14.00 24.57
N PRO A 41 -2.70 -12.88 25.04
CA PRO A 41 -2.50 -12.63 26.46
C PRO A 41 -3.81 -12.59 27.24
N GLY A 42 -4.86 -11.94 26.70
CA GLY A 42 -6.16 -11.91 27.37
C GLY A 42 -6.85 -13.28 27.40
N HIS A 43 -6.65 -14.13 26.39
CA HIS A 43 -7.05 -15.54 26.42
C HIS A 43 -6.25 -16.33 27.47
N HIS A 44 -4.92 -16.22 27.49
CA HIS A 44 -4.10 -16.93 28.46
C HIS A 44 -4.40 -16.50 29.91
N ARG A 45 -4.65 -15.21 30.16
CA ARG A 45 -5.16 -14.71 31.45
C ARG A 45 -6.49 -15.36 31.80
N LEU A 46 -7.45 -15.36 30.87
CA LEU A 46 -8.74 -16.00 31.06
C LEU A 46 -8.59 -17.47 31.45
N SER A 47 -7.85 -18.27 30.67
CA SER A 47 -7.68 -19.70 30.94
C SER A 47 -7.02 -19.97 32.30
N HIS A 48 -6.06 -19.14 32.71
CA HIS A 48 -5.41 -19.28 34.02
C HIS A 48 -6.31 -18.91 35.19
N ILE A 49 -7.03 -17.79 35.07
CA ILE A 49 -8.01 -17.40 36.09
C ILE A 49 -9.06 -18.50 36.22
N MET A 50 -9.57 -19.01 35.10
CA MET A 50 -10.53 -20.11 35.11
C MET A 50 -9.99 -21.35 35.83
N GLN A 51 -8.70 -21.65 35.68
CA GLN A 51 -8.04 -22.74 36.39
C GLN A 51 -7.91 -22.45 37.90
N LEU A 52 -7.48 -21.24 38.29
CA LEU A 52 -7.38 -20.82 39.70
C LEU A 52 -8.75 -20.82 40.41
N ARG A 53 -9.81 -20.50 39.67
CA ARG A 53 -11.19 -20.48 40.16
C ARG A 53 -11.90 -21.83 40.02
N GLU A 54 -11.21 -22.85 39.52
CA GLU A 54 -11.75 -24.20 39.29
C GLU A 54 -13.04 -24.22 38.43
N THR A 55 -13.16 -23.26 37.51
CA THR A 55 -14.30 -23.15 36.60
C THR A 55 -14.04 -23.96 35.33
N ALA A 56 -14.95 -24.86 34.98
CA ALA A 56 -14.80 -25.76 33.84
C ALA A 56 -15.29 -25.17 32.50
N THR A 57 -16.07 -24.08 32.55
CA THR A 57 -16.66 -23.42 31.37
C THR A 57 -16.58 -21.90 31.50
N ILE A 58 -16.60 -21.17 30.38
CA ILE A 58 -16.65 -19.70 30.41
C ILE A 58 -17.95 -19.26 31.06
N GLY A 59 -19.06 -19.98 30.85
CA GLY A 59 -20.32 -19.74 31.55
C GLY A 59 -20.20 -19.82 33.08
N GLN A 60 -19.55 -20.86 33.62
CA GLN A 60 -19.29 -20.97 35.06
C GLN A 60 -18.40 -19.85 35.57
N TYR A 61 -17.38 -19.47 34.80
CA TYR A 61 -16.54 -18.33 35.14
C TYR A 61 -17.32 -17.00 35.16
N MET A 62 -18.21 -16.77 34.19
CA MET A 62 -19.09 -15.60 34.19
C MET A 62 -20.05 -15.59 35.39
N LEU A 63 -20.52 -16.76 35.83
CA LEU A 63 -21.35 -16.89 37.03
C LEU A 63 -20.56 -16.58 38.31
N ASP A 64 -19.36 -17.15 38.46
CA ASP A 64 -18.47 -16.84 39.60
C ASP A 64 -18.19 -15.33 39.69
N ARG A 65 -17.93 -14.68 38.55
CA ARG A 65 -17.81 -13.22 38.47
C ARG A 65 -19.06 -12.50 38.97
N ALA A 66 -20.24 -12.89 38.48
CA ALA A 66 -21.50 -12.25 38.87
C ALA A 66 -21.79 -12.40 40.37
N ILE A 67 -21.53 -13.57 40.96
CA ILE A 67 -21.70 -13.82 42.41
C ILE A 67 -20.79 -12.90 43.24
N ARG A 68 -19.59 -12.61 42.73
CA ARG A 68 -18.61 -11.70 43.36
C ARG A 68 -18.88 -10.21 43.09
N GLY A 69 -20.00 -9.86 42.45
CA GLY A 69 -20.31 -8.48 42.08
C GLY A 69 -19.44 -7.92 40.94
N LEU A 70 -18.74 -8.78 40.20
CA LEU A 70 -17.92 -8.37 39.06
C LEU A 70 -18.77 -8.26 37.78
N PRO A 71 -18.36 -7.41 36.81
CA PRO A 71 -19.04 -7.34 35.53
C PRO A 71 -19.03 -8.69 34.80
N SER A 72 -20.19 -9.13 34.31
CA SER A 72 -20.39 -10.34 33.48
C SER A 72 -20.01 -10.10 32.02
N ILE A 73 -18.89 -9.40 31.80
CA ILE A 73 -18.31 -9.12 30.48
C ILE A 73 -16.81 -9.46 30.52
N LEU A 74 -16.34 -10.15 29.48
CA LEU A 74 -14.90 -10.43 29.32
C LEU A 74 -14.11 -9.21 28.86
N LYS A 75 -14.76 -8.29 28.13
CA LYS A 75 -14.14 -7.06 27.62
C LYS A 75 -14.66 -5.85 28.39
N ALA A 76 -14.02 -5.54 29.51
CA ALA A 76 -14.22 -4.28 30.21
C ALA A 76 -13.52 -3.16 29.42
N GLY A 77 -14.26 -2.34 28.67
CA GLY A 77 -13.69 -1.22 27.92
C GLY A 77 -12.85 -0.29 28.80
N THR A 78 -11.82 0.34 28.23
CA THR A 78 -10.80 1.14 28.94
C THR A 78 -11.35 2.32 29.77
N ASP A 79 -12.58 2.75 29.49
CA ASP A 79 -13.13 4.01 30.01
C ASP A 79 -14.28 3.86 31.03
N ARG A 80 -14.71 2.64 31.44
CA ARG A 80 -16.04 2.51 32.08
C ARG A 80 -16.22 1.70 33.36
N THR A 81 -15.18 1.26 34.07
CA THR A 81 -15.39 0.69 35.41
C THR A 81 -14.23 1.03 36.33
N TYR A 82 -14.46 1.99 37.23
CA TYR A 82 -13.64 2.13 38.43
C TYR A 82 -13.93 0.91 39.31
N VAL A 83 -12.89 0.15 39.65
CA VAL A 83 -12.99 -0.92 40.64
C VAL A 83 -13.28 -0.23 41.98
N THR A 84 -14.50 -0.35 42.49
CA THR A 84 -14.87 0.19 43.81
C THR A 84 -14.19 -0.62 44.91
N ASP A 85 -13.94 -0.04 46.08
CA ASP A 85 -13.28 -0.74 47.19
C ASP A 85 -14.05 -2.00 47.67
N ALA A 86 -15.34 -2.15 47.34
CA ALA A 86 -16.13 -3.36 47.58
C ALA A 86 -15.65 -4.63 46.82
N CYS A 87 -14.62 -4.50 45.98
CA CYS A 87 -14.06 -5.52 45.11
C CYS A 87 -12.75 -6.10 45.69
N GLU A 88 -12.73 -6.48 46.98
CA GLU A 88 -11.49 -6.80 47.72
C GLU A 88 -10.79 -8.13 47.32
N ALA A 89 -11.26 -8.85 46.28
CA ALA A 89 -10.77 -10.20 45.94
C ALA A 89 -10.43 -10.42 44.44
N ILE A 90 -9.88 -9.42 43.75
CA ILE A 90 -9.68 -9.46 42.28
C ILE A 90 -8.26 -9.22 41.77
N ASP A 91 -7.22 -9.34 42.60
CA ASP A 91 -5.85 -8.97 42.19
C ASP A 91 -5.37 -9.71 40.91
N ASP A 92 -5.90 -10.91 40.63
CA ASP A 92 -5.55 -11.72 39.45
C ASP A 92 -6.18 -11.25 38.12
N GLU A 93 -7.17 -10.34 38.15
CA GLU A 93 -7.92 -9.89 36.96
C GLU A 93 -7.80 -8.39 36.66
N VAL A 94 -7.03 -7.67 37.48
CA VAL A 94 -6.85 -6.22 37.37
C VAL A 94 -5.39 -5.87 37.15
N GLU A 95 -5.17 -4.93 36.24
CA GLU A 95 -3.91 -4.21 36.13
C GLU A 95 -3.86 -3.15 37.23
N ILE A 96 -2.90 -3.32 38.15
CA ILE A 96 -2.63 -2.37 39.23
C ILE A 96 -1.52 -1.42 38.79
N GLN A 97 -1.85 -0.15 38.66
CA GLN A 97 -0.88 0.91 38.46
C GLN A 97 -0.49 1.48 39.82
N VAL A 98 0.77 1.30 40.22
CA VAL A 98 1.35 1.84 41.46
C VAL A 98 2.29 3.02 41.18
N ASP A 99 2.30 3.98 42.08
CA ASP A 99 3.29 5.05 42.13
C ASP A 99 4.65 4.44 42.51
N LYS A 100 5.64 4.65 41.66
CA LYS A 100 6.96 4.04 41.82
C LYS A 100 7.78 4.61 42.98
N LYS A 101 7.41 5.79 43.49
CA LYS A 101 8.10 6.49 44.58
C LYS A 101 7.44 6.25 45.92
N THR A 102 6.11 6.28 45.99
CA THR A 102 5.35 6.09 47.24
C THR A 102 4.89 4.65 47.46
N GLY A 103 4.84 3.84 46.39
CA GLY A 103 4.27 2.48 46.44
C GLY A 103 2.74 2.46 46.46
N GLU A 104 2.07 3.61 46.44
CA GLU A 104 0.61 3.71 46.52
C GLU A 104 -0.06 3.30 45.20
N ILE A 105 -1.22 2.67 45.30
CA ILE A 105 -2.02 2.29 44.13
C ILE A 105 -2.67 3.55 43.53
N ILE A 106 -2.29 3.89 42.30
CA ILE A 106 -2.83 5.02 41.53
C ILE A 106 -4.15 4.63 40.84
N LYS A 107 -4.22 3.42 40.28
CA LYS A 107 -5.37 2.98 39.48
C LYS A 107 -5.45 1.45 39.42
N LYS A 108 -6.66 0.90 39.52
CA LYS A 108 -6.96 -0.50 39.16
C LYS A 108 -7.84 -0.53 37.91
N THR A 109 -7.45 -1.30 36.89
CA THR A 109 -8.20 -1.45 35.63
C THR A 109 -8.33 -2.92 35.28
N PHE A 110 -9.52 -3.40 34.90
CA PHE A 110 -9.68 -4.80 34.47
C PHE A 110 -8.86 -5.12 33.21
N TYR A 111 -8.28 -6.31 33.14
CA TYR A 111 -7.74 -6.82 31.88
C TYR A 111 -8.88 -7.06 30.87
N ASN A 112 -8.58 -6.83 29.58
CA ASN A 112 -9.44 -7.35 28.53
C ASN A 112 -9.19 -8.85 28.37
N LEU A 113 -10.19 -9.66 28.67
CA LEU A 113 -10.17 -11.10 28.51
C LEU A 113 -10.83 -11.49 27.18
N TYR A 114 -10.36 -12.58 26.58
CA TYR A 114 -10.86 -13.04 25.27
C TYR A 114 -11.05 -14.54 25.28
N ALA A 115 -12.29 -14.99 25.11
CA ALA A 115 -12.58 -16.38 24.81
C ALA A 115 -12.27 -16.67 23.34
N LEU A 116 -11.48 -17.70 23.06
CA LEU A 116 -11.28 -18.20 21.72
C LEU A 116 -12.50 -19.03 21.29
N ARG A 117 -12.75 -19.05 19.98
CA ARG A 117 -13.84 -19.86 19.41
C ARG A 117 -13.72 -21.33 19.78
N ASP A 118 -12.51 -21.87 19.84
CA ASP A 118 -12.30 -23.28 20.16
C ASP A 118 -12.59 -23.60 21.63
N GLU A 119 -12.44 -22.63 22.55
CA GLU A 119 -12.87 -22.77 23.95
C GLU A 119 -14.40 -22.80 24.04
N LEU A 120 -15.08 -21.93 23.29
CA LEU A 120 -16.54 -21.94 23.22
C LEU A 120 -17.09 -23.24 22.62
N LYS A 121 -16.37 -23.83 21.64
CA LYS A 121 -16.70 -25.16 21.11
C LYS A 121 -16.51 -26.25 22.16
N ALA A 122 -15.41 -26.21 22.92
CA ALA A 122 -15.17 -27.16 24.00
C ALA A 122 -16.23 -27.07 25.11
N GLU A 123 -16.62 -25.85 25.48
CA GLU A 123 -17.73 -25.60 26.39
C GLU A 123 -19.06 -26.13 25.84
N PHE A 124 -19.37 -25.88 24.57
CA PHE A 124 -20.55 -26.45 23.91
C PHE A 124 -20.52 -27.99 23.98
N ASP A 125 -19.38 -28.62 23.68
CA ASP A 125 -19.23 -30.07 23.71
C ASP A 125 -19.47 -30.63 25.11
N LEU A 126 -18.99 -29.94 26.15
CA LEU A 126 -19.19 -30.30 27.55
C LEU A 126 -20.66 -30.16 27.96
N ILE A 127 -21.29 -29.01 27.66
CA ILE A 127 -22.71 -28.78 27.93
C ILE A 127 -23.55 -29.86 27.24
N TRP A 128 -23.28 -30.14 25.97
CA TRP A 128 -24.01 -31.16 25.23
C TRP A 128 -23.88 -32.53 25.89
N LYS A 129 -22.66 -32.93 26.27
CA LYS A 129 -22.41 -34.21 26.94
C LYS A 129 -23.20 -34.32 28.25
N THR A 130 -23.16 -33.30 29.10
CA THR A 130 -23.91 -33.32 30.37
C THR A 130 -25.42 -33.36 30.14
N GLN A 131 -25.94 -32.56 29.20
CA GLN A 131 -27.38 -32.53 28.93
C GLN A 131 -27.90 -33.85 28.35
N THR A 132 -27.09 -34.59 27.56
CA THR A 132 -27.49 -35.90 27.04
C THR A 132 -27.72 -36.97 28.11
N GLU A 133 -27.22 -36.77 29.33
CA GLU A 133 -27.47 -37.67 30.47
C GLU A 133 -28.89 -37.46 31.05
N HIS A 134 -29.44 -36.25 30.94
CA HIS A 134 -30.74 -35.88 31.50
C HIS A 134 -31.86 -35.83 30.46
N HIS A 135 -31.51 -35.66 29.18
CA HIS A 135 -32.43 -35.46 28.07
C HIS A 135 -32.22 -36.52 26.99
N PRO A 136 -32.81 -37.73 27.13
CA PRO A 136 -32.68 -38.82 26.17
C PRO A 136 -33.06 -38.43 24.73
N GLU A 137 -33.96 -37.47 24.55
CA GLU A 137 -34.36 -36.90 23.26
C GLU A 137 -33.18 -36.34 22.45
N LEU A 138 -32.11 -35.88 23.12
CA LEU A 138 -30.88 -35.44 22.45
C LEU A 138 -30.09 -36.60 21.82
N ASN A 139 -30.25 -37.82 22.35
CA ASN A 139 -29.65 -39.06 21.83
C ASN A 139 -30.57 -39.80 20.84
N GLN A 140 -31.87 -39.50 20.84
CA GLN A 140 -32.86 -40.11 19.95
C GLN A 140 -32.70 -39.66 18.49
N PHE A 141 -32.06 -38.52 18.24
CA PHE A 141 -31.58 -38.14 16.91
C PHE A 141 -30.34 -38.98 16.56
N ALA A 142 -30.58 -40.19 16.07
CA ALA A 142 -29.55 -41.17 15.74
C ALA A 142 -28.37 -40.58 14.94
N GLY A 143 -27.15 -40.77 15.46
CA GLY A 143 -25.89 -40.59 14.73
C GLY A 143 -25.17 -39.24 14.87
N GLY A 144 -25.53 -38.39 15.83
CA GLY A 144 -24.82 -37.11 16.06
C GLY A 144 -25.19 -35.97 15.12
N GLN A 145 -26.22 -36.16 14.28
CA GLN A 145 -26.67 -35.13 13.33
C GLN A 145 -27.21 -33.86 14.02
N LEU A 146 -27.91 -33.98 15.15
CA LEU A 146 -28.46 -32.81 15.84
C LEU A 146 -27.34 -31.96 16.48
N LYS A 147 -26.42 -32.60 17.21
CA LYS A 147 -25.24 -31.93 17.78
C LYS A 147 -24.43 -31.20 16.71
N GLN A 148 -24.18 -31.88 15.59
CA GLN A 148 -23.44 -31.29 14.47
C GLN A 148 -24.20 -30.10 13.87
N ARG A 149 -25.53 -30.17 13.72
CA ARG A 149 -26.34 -29.03 13.25
C ARG A 149 -26.24 -27.82 14.18
N PHE A 150 -26.27 -28.02 15.49
CA PHE A 150 -26.06 -26.91 16.45
C PHE A 150 -24.65 -26.32 16.33
N MET A 151 -23.62 -27.18 16.25
CA MET A 151 -22.24 -26.75 16.03
C MET A 151 -22.09 -25.93 14.75
N ASP A 152 -22.68 -26.40 13.66
CA ASP A 152 -22.68 -25.71 12.38
C ASP A 152 -23.38 -24.36 12.53
N VAL A 153 -24.60 -24.30 13.07
CA VAL A 153 -25.34 -23.02 13.21
C VAL A 153 -24.63 -22.01 14.11
N LEU A 154 -24.11 -22.43 15.26
CA LEU A 154 -23.50 -21.54 16.25
C LEU A 154 -22.13 -21.01 15.81
N PHE A 155 -21.32 -21.84 15.16
CA PHE A 155 -19.92 -21.51 14.85
C PHE A 155 -19.63 -21.33 13.36
N TYR A 156 -20.63 -21.45 12.49
CA TYR A 156 -20.46 -21.21 11.07
C TYR A 156 -20.03 -19.77 10.79
N GLN A 157 -18.92 -19.66 10.06
CA GLN A 157 -18.45 -18.42 9.50
C GLN A 157 -18.42 -18.56 7.99
N ARG A 158 -19.03 -17.59 7.29
CA ARG A 158 -18.96 -17.56 5.83
C ARG A 158 -17.48 -17.53 5.41
N PRO A 159 -17.03 -18.45 4.54
CA PRO A 159 -15.68 -18.40 4.03
C PRO A 159 -15.48 -17.08 3.28
N LEU A 160 -14.25 -16.57 3.29
CA LEU A 160 -13.92 -15.39 2.50
C LEU A 160 -14.17 -15.68 1.03
N LYS A 161 -14.82 -14.73 0.34
CA LYS A 161 -15.18 -14.89 -1.07
C LYS A 161 -13.93 -14.99 -1.94
N SER A 162 -14.04 -15.74 -3.03
CA SER A 162 -13.01 -15.77 -4.07
C SER A 162 -12.77 -14.37 -4.63
N VAL A 163 -11.50 -14.07 -4.90
CA VAL A 163 -11.08 -12.82 -5.55
C VAL A 163 -11.16 -12.88 -7.08
N ALA A 164 -11.48 -14.04 -7.66
CA ALA A 164 -11.52 -14.23 -9.12
C ALA A 164 -12.39 -13.20 -9.87
N PRO A 165 -13.59 -12.79 -9.38
CA PRO A 165 -14.40 -11.77 -10.05
C PRO A 165 -13.78 -10.37 -10.05
N MET A 166 -12.84 -10.12 -9.14
CA MET A 166 -12.14 -8.83 -9.00
C MET A 166 -10.86 -8.76 -9.86
N VAL A 167 -10.47 -9.86 -10.52
CA VAL A 167 -9.26 -9.90 -11.36
C VAL A 167 -9.51 -9.14 -12.66
N GLY A 168 -8.80 -8.03 -12.85
CA GLY A 168 -8.86 -7.24 -14.08
C GLY A 168 -8.33 -7.98 -15.32
N GLY A 169 -8.74 -7.50 -16.50
CA GLY A 169 -8.28 -8.01 -17.80
C GLY A 169 -6.82 -7.68 -18.13
N CYS A 170 -6.21 -8.52 -18.96
CA CYS A 170 -4.88 -8.34 -19.53
C CYS A 170 -4.83 -7.11 -20.45
N LEU A 171 -3.72 -6.36 -20.43
CA LEU A 171 -3.58 -5.16 -21.27
C LEU A 171 -3.47 -5.47 -22.78
N LEU A 172 -2.94 -6.63 -23.14
CA LEU A 172 -2.70 -7.04 -24.54
C LEU A 172 -3.83 -7.93 -25.07
N GLU A 173 -4.32 -8.85 -24.24
CA GLU A 173 -5.39 -9.80 -24.57
C GLU A 173 -6.59 -9.54 -23.64
N ARG A 174 -7.33 -8.45 -23.87
CA ARG A 174 -8.35 -7.89 -22.93
C ARG A 174 -9.42 -8.88 -22.44
N ASN A 175 -9.71 -9.91 -23.22
CA ASN A 175 -10.67 -10.96 -22.88
C ASN A 175 -10.15 -12.00 -21.88
N LEU A 176 -8.85 -11.95 -21.54
CA LEU A 176 -8.22 -12.89 -20.61
C LEU A 176 -7.85 -12.20 -19.29
N PRO A 177 -7.95 -12.92 -18.15
CA PRO A 177 -7.57 -12.37 -16.86
C PRO A 177 -6.06 -12.17 -16.76
N ARG A 178 -5.65 -11.22 -15.91
CA ARG A 178 -4.25 -11.05 -15.51
C ARG A 178 -3.70 -12.27 -14.78
N ALA A 179 -2.49 -12.68 -15.12
CA ALA A 179 -1.82 -13.82 -14.49
C ALA A 179 -1.44 -13.52 -13.03
N PRO A 180 -1.55 -14.48 -12.09
CA PRO A 180 -0.89 -14.40 -10.79
C PRO A 180 0.61 -14.17 -10.94
N ARG A 181 1.23 -13.36 -10.07
CA ARG A 181 2.70 -13.22 -10.07
C ARG A 181 3.40 -14.52 -9.67
N VAL A 182 2.74 -15.38 -8.90
CA VAL A 182 3.24 -16.73 -8.59
C VAL A 182 3.35 -17.63 -9.84
N HIS A 183 2.64 -17.31 -10.91
CA HIS A 183 2.57 -18.16 -12.10
C HIS A 183 3.95 -18.34 -12.77
N PRO A 184 4.34 -19.56 -13.20
CA PRO A 184 5.62 -19.82 -13.86
C PRO A 184 5.90 -18.88 -15.04
N ALA A 185 4.90 -18.64 -15.90
CA ALA A 185 5.02 -17.68 -17.00
C ALA A 185 5.44 -16.26 -16.57
N PHE A 186 4.98 -15.77 -15.40
CA PHE A 186 5.41 -14.47 -14.88
C PHE A 186 6.81 -14.54 -14.27
N GLN A 187 7.13 -15.61 -13.54
CA GLN A 187 8.48 -15.81 -12.99
C GLN A 187 9.52 -15.83 -14.11
N THR A 188 9.28 -16.59 -15.18
CA THR A 188 10.12 -16.61 -16.39
C THR A 188 10.18 -15.24 -17.05
N PHE A 189 9.06 -14.55 -17.25
CA PHE A 189 9.05 -13.20 -17.82
C PHE A 189 9.97 -12.22 -17.07
N ARG A 190 9.89 -12.23 -15.74
CA ARG A 190 10.74 -11.39 -14.89
C ARG A 190 12.22 -11.77 -15.01
N ILE A 191 12.53 -13.07 -15.06
CA ILE A 191 13.89 -13.59 -15.23
C ILE A 191 14.44 -13.18 -16.61
N GLU A 192 13.72 -13.48 -17.70
CA GLU A 192 14.17 -13.16 -19.07
C GLU A 192 14.35 -11.66 -19.27
N LYS A 193 13.46 -10.82 -18.73
CA LYS A 193 13.63 -9.37 -18.75
C LYS A 193 14.91 -8.93 -18.02
N THR A 194 15.20 -9.55 -16.88
CA THR A 194 16.42 -9.24 -16.11
C THR A 194 17.68 -9.67 -16.86
N LEU A 195 17.64 -10.84 -17.53
CA LEU A 195 18.74 -11.35 -18.34
C LEU A 195 18.95 -10.49 -19.60
N ALA A 196 17.88 -10.05 -20.25
CA ALA A 196 17.92 -9.15 -21.41
C ALA A 196 18.54 -7.78 -21.08
N ASP A 197 18.48 -7.34 -19.81
CA ASP A 197 19.11 -6.12 -19.31
C ASP A 197 20.54 -6.33 -18.76
N LEU A 198 20.98 -7.58 -18.60
CA LEU A 198 22.27 -7.91 -17.97
C LEU A 198 23.44 -7.66 -18.92
N ARG A 199 24.46 -6.94 -18.46
CA ARG A 199 25.64 -6.56 -19.24
C ARG A 199 26.92 -6.72 -18.41
N TRP A 200 28.03 -7.00 -19.08
CA TRP A 200 29.37 -6.83 -18.52
C TRP A 200 29.77 -5.35 -18.55
N GLY A 201 30.19 -4.79 -17.41
CA GLY A 201 30.61 -3.39 -17.27
C GLY A 201 29.47 -2.38 -17.13
N TYR A 202 29.78 -1.08 -17.26
CA TYR A 202 28.83 0.03 -17.06
C TYR A 202 28.86 1.03 -18.23
N GLY A 203 27.76 1.77 -18.38
CA GLY A 203 27.68 2.88 -19.31
C GLY A 203 27.75 2.45 -20.78
N ARG A 204 28.39 3.28 -21.61
CA ARG A 204 28.41 3.09 -23.07
C ARG A 204 29.26 1.91 -23.54
N HIS A 205 30.17 1.42 -22.69
CA HIS A 205 31.05 0.29 -23.00
C HIS A 205 30.52 -1.04 -22.45
N ALA A 206 29.31 -1.04 -21.87
CA ALA A 206 28.71 -2.25 -21.33
C ALA A 206 28.38 -3.24 -22.46
N LYS A 207 28.87 -4.48 -22.33
CA LYS A 207 28.72 -5.53 -23.35
C LYS A 207 27.64 -6.53 -22.97
N HIS A 208 26.95 -7.09 -23.95
CA HIS A 208 26.01 -8.19 -23.74
C HIS A 208 26.76 -9.46 -23.30
N LEU A 209 26.08 -10.29 -22.50
CA LEU A 209 26.54 -11.65 -22.21
C LEU A 209 26.21 -12.54 -23.42
N SER A 210 27.04 -13.56 -23.63
CA SER A 210 26.82 -14.60 -24.63
C SER A 210 25.63 -15.49 -24.26
N ASP A 211 25.10 -16.23 -25.24
CA ASP A 211 24.00 -17.17 -25.04
C ASP A 211 24.34 -18.28 -24.03
N ALA A 212 25.59 -18.75 -24.04
CA ALA A 212 26.05 -19.79 -23.12
C ALA A 212 26.06 -19.27 -21.68
N GLU A 213 26.58 -18.06 -21.46
CA GLU A 213 26.57 -17.38 -20.17
C GLU A 213 25.13 -17.14 -19.67
N LEU A 214 24.27 -16.60 -20.53
CA LEU A 214 22.86 -16.34 -20.19
C LEU A 214 22.12 -17.64 -19.85
N ASN A 215 22.36 -18.72 -20.58
CA ASN A 215 21.76 -20.03 -20.30
C ASN A 215 22.22 -20.61 -18.95
N ALA A 216 23.50 -20.48 -18.61
CA ALA A 216 24.01 -20.93 -17.31
C ALA A 216 23.34 -20.18 -16.14
N ILE A 217 23.22 -18.85 -16.24
CA ILE A 217 22.51 -18.04 -15.23
C ILE A 217 21.02 -18.41 -15.19
N ARG A 218 20.38 -18.55 -16.36
CA ARG A 218 18.96 -18.91 -16.47
C ARG A 218 18.64 -20.22 -15.77
N GLN A 219 19.45 -21.26 -15.98
CA GLN A 219 19.29 -22.55 -15.29
C GLN A 219 19.42 -22.38 -13.78
N ALA A 220 20.46 -21.68 -13.32
CA ALA A 220 20.67 -21.40 -11.89
C ALA A 220 19.53 -20.59 -11.26
N LEU A 221 18.93 -19.65 -11.99
CA LEU A 221 17.77 -18.89 -11.53
C LEU A 221 16.49 -19.73 -11.44
N HIS A 222 16.38 -20.82 -12.18
CA HIS A 222 15.25 -21.75 -12.14
C HIS A 222 15.42 -22.90 -11.14
N ASP A 223 16.64 -23.16 -10.68
CA ASP A 223 16.96 -24.19 -9.70
C ASP A 223 16.74 -23.67 -8.25
N PRO A 224 15.75 -24.21 -7.50
CA PRO A 224 15.47 -23.77 -6.13
C PRO A 224 16.60 -24.03 -5.12
N ILE A 225 17.55 -24.91 -5.42
CA ILE A 225 18.70 -25.21 -4.57
C ILE A 225 19.72 -24.06 -4.60
N GLN A 226 19.87 -23.41 -5.77
CA GLN A 226 20.82 -22.31 -5.91
C GLN A 226 20.35 -21.02 -5.23
N LEU A 227 19.03 -20.86 -5.07
CA LEU A 227 18.43 -19.66 -4.52
C LEU A 227 18.50 -19.64 -2.98
N ASP A 228 18.66 -18.45 -2.42
CA ASP A 228 18.60 -18.23 -0.97
C ASP A 228 17.16 -18.33 -0.42
N ILE A 229 16.98 -18.04 0.87
CA ILE A 229 15.67 -18.09 1.53
C ILE A 229 14.66 -17.10 0.93
N ASP A 230 15.12 -16.02 0.30
CA ASP A 230 14.27 -15.01 -0.32
C ASP A 230 13.96 -15.34 -1.79
N GLY A 231 14.70 -16.29 -2.37
CA GLY A 231 14.58 -16.67 -3.77
C GLY A 231 15.55 -15.91 -4.68
N GLU A 232 16.58 -15.26 -4.12
CA GLU A 232 17.63 -14.56 -4.87
C GLU A 232 18.83 -15.49 -5.12
N LEU A 233 19.44 -15.37 -6.29
CA LEU A 233 20.72 -15.95 -6.67
C LEU A 233 21.81 -14.89 -6.49
N SER A 234 22.73 -15.09 -5.55
CA SER A 234 23.75 -14.07 -5.25
C SER A 234 24.73 -13.85 -6.41
N PHE A 235 25.24 -12.62 -6.55
CA PHE A 235 26.25 -12.33 -7.57
C PHE A 235 27.51 -13.19 -7.42
N ALA A 236 27.91 -13.50 -6.18
CA ALA A 236 29.01 -14.44 -5.93
C ALA A 236 28.77 -15.82 -6.56
N LYS A 237 27.54 -16.34 -6.54
CA LYS A 237 27.18 -17.59 -7.24
C LYS A 237 27.13 -17.38 -8.75
N ILE A 238 26.57 -16.27 -9.22
CA ILE A 238 26.52 -15.93 -10.66
C ILE A 238 27.93 -15.92 -11.26
N TYR A 239 28.90 -15.25 -10.63
CA TYR A 239 30.27 -15.23 -11.12
C TYR A 239 30.91 -16.62 -11.15
N LYS A 240 30.55 -17.53 -10.24
CA LYS A 240 30.99 -18.93 -10.30
C LYS A 240 30.43 -19.67 -11.50
N PHE A 241 29.14 -19.48 -11.81
CA PHE A 241 28.52 -20.07 -13.01
C PHE A 241 29.08 -19.50 -14.31
N LEU A 242 29.55 -18.24 -14.28
CA LEU A 242 30.15 -17.58 -15.44
C LEU A 242 31.65 -17.88 -15.62
N ALA A 243 32.34 -18.32 -14.58
CA ALA A 243 33.78 -18.57 -14.61
C ALA A 243 34.26 -19.45 -15.78
N PRO A 244 33.55 -20.54 -16.18
CA PRO A 244 33.95 -21.36 -17.33
C PRO A 244 33.92 -20.65 -18.68
N PHE A 245 33.16 -19.56 -18.79
CA PHE A 245 32.97 -18.80 -20.04
C PHE A 245 33.82 -17.53 -20.10
N ARG A 246 34.59 -17.21 -19.04
CA ARG A 246 35.37 -15.98 -18.99
C ARG A 246 36.65 -16.07 -19.80
N GLU A 247 36.83 -15.12 -20.71
CA GLU A 247 38.09 -14.89 -21.42
C GLU A 247 38.99 -13.91 -20.65
N ALA A 248 40.31 -14.00 -20.87
CA ALA A 248 41.29 -13.08 -20.30
C ALA A 248 40.99 -11.63 -20.74
N GLY A 249 40.82 -10.72 -19.77
CA GLY A 249 40.47 -9.32 -20.03
C GLY A 249 38.95 -9.01 -20.03
N SER A 250 38.09 -9.99 -19.74
CA SER A 250 36.64 -9.75 -19.57
C SER A 250 36.36 -8.82 -18.38
N PRO A 251 35.43 -7.84 -18.51
CA PRO A 251 35.07 -6.94 -17.42
C PRO A 251 34.73 -7.70 -16.13
N GLU A 252 35.18 -7.20 -14.99
CA GLU A 252 35.03 -7.94 -13.72
C GLU A 252 33.61 -7.97 -13.17
N ASN A 253 32.80 -6.96 -13.53
CA ASN A 253 31.53 -6.71 -12.86
C ASN A 253 30.35 -6.64 -13.82
N LEU A 254 29.22 -7.17 -13.38
CA LEU A 254 27.93 -7.06 -14.08
C LEU A 254 27.25 -5.71 -13.77
N ASN A 255 26.59 -5.13 -14.76
CA ASN A 255 25.90 -3.84 -14.64
C ASN A 255 24.85 -3.79 -13.52
N LEU A 256 24.18 -4.92 -13.25
CA LEU A 256 23.18 -5.05 -12.19
C LEU A 256 23.79 -5.39 -10.82
N GLY A 257 25.10 -5.65 -10.77
CA GLY A 257 25.84 -5.94 -9.54
C GLY A 257 26.28 -4.68 -8.78
N SER A 258 26.44 -3.53 -9.45
CA SER A 258 26.63 -2.26 -8.73
C SER A 258 25.30 -1.70 -8.24
N GLY A 259 25.38 -0.91 -7.15
CA GLY A 259 24.22 -0.23 -6.59
C GLY A 259 23.52 -1.02 -5.49
N GLY A 260 24.23 -1.85 -4.73
CA GLY A 260 23.71 -2.48 -3.50
C GLY A 260 22.72 -3.63 -3.72
N ARG A 261 22.73 -4.25 -4.90
CA ARG A 261 22.01 -5.52 -5.14
C ARG A 261 22.93 -6.69 -4.78
N ASP A 262 22.46 -7.57 -3.91
CA ASP A 262 23.20 -8.76 -3.49
C ASP A 262 23.10 -9.93 -4.49
N GLY A 263 22.11 -9.89 -5.39
CA GLY A 263 21.82 -10.94 -6.35
C GLY A 263 20.67 -10.62 -7.31
N LEU A 264 20.31 -11.62 -8.11
CA LEU A 264 19.18 -11.59 -9.04
C LEU A 264 18.04 -12.48 -8.50
N LEU A 265 16.81 -11.98 -8.52
CA LEU A 265 15.66 -12.75 -8.07
C LEU A 265 15.40 -13.92 -9.04
N GLY A 266 15.48 -15.16 -8.56
CA GLY A 266 15.20 -16.39 -9.32
C GLY A 266 13.74 -16.80 -9.26
N ASN A 267 13.42 -18.04 -9.59
CA ASN A 267 12.06 -18.56 -9.59
C ASN A 267 11.59 -18.82 -8.14
N VAL A 268 10.94 -17.80 -7.56
CA VAL A 268 10.45 -17.83 -6.18
C VAL A 268 9.45 -18.97 -5.98
N THR A 269 8.61 -19.24 -6.98
CA THR A 269 7.60 -20.31 -6.93
C THR A 269 8.26 -21.68 -6.73
N HIS A 270 9.29 -21.99 -7.50
CA HIS A 270 10.09 -23.21 -7.32
C HIS A 270 10.71 -23.24 -5.93
N LYS A 271 11.30 -22.13 -5.47
CA LYS A 271 11.91 -22.06 -4.14
C LYS A 271 10.92 -22.33 -3.01
N ARG A 272 9.70 -21.81 -3.10
CA ARG A 272 8.66 -22.01 -2.08
C ARG A 272 8.11 -23.43 -2.09
N TRP A 273 7.85 -24.02 -3.27
CA TRP A 273 7.46 -25.43 -3.34
C TRP A 273 8.54 -26.36 -2.79
N HIS A 274 9.82 -26.07 -3.07
CA HIS A 274 10.94 -26.81 -2.48
C HIS A 274 10.99 -26.65 -0.97
N GLY A 275 10.78 -25.45 -0.43
CA GLY A 275 10.71 -25.21 1.02
C GLY A 275 9.56 -25.93 1.73
N LEU A 276 8.54 -26.36 0.98
CA LEU A 276 7.41 -27.17 1.45
C LEU A 276 7.58 -28.67 1.17
N GLY A 277 8.67 -29.09 0.52
CA GLY A 277 8.86 -30.48 0.09
C GLY A 277 7.92 -30.94 -1.03
N LEU A 278 7.27 -29.99 -1.73
CA LEU A 278 6.29 -30.26 -2.80
C LEU A 278 6.84 -29.99 -4.20
N TYR A 279 8.14 -29.73 -4.34
CA TYR A 279 8.75 -29.37 -5.62
C TYR A 279 8.72 -30.51 -6.64
N ASP A 280 9.02 -31.73 -6.23
CA ASP A 280 9.03 -32.88 -7.15
C ASP A 280 7.61 -33.18 -7.63
N ALA A 281 6.63 -33.21 -6.71
CA ALA A 281 5.22 -33.33 -7.05
C ALA A 281 4.75 -32.20 -7.98
N TRP A 282 5.27 -30.99 -7.79
CA TRP A 282 4.99 -29.84 -8.65
C TRP A 282 5.55 -30.02 -10.07
N GLN A 283 6.75 -30.58 -10.22
CA GLN A 283 7.31 -30.91 -11.54
C GLN A 283 6.55 -32.07 -12.21
N ASP A 284 6.11 -33.04 -11.41
CA ASP A 284 5.38 -34.22 -11.90
C ASP A 284 4.02 -33.88 -12.53
N LEU A 285 3.44 -32.72 -12.19
CA LEU A 285 2.25 -32.19 -12.86
C LEU A 285 2.44 -31.99 -14.37
N LEU A 286 3.67 -31.70 -14.82
CA LEU A 286 3.99 -31.48 -16.23
C LEU A 286 4.34 -32.76 -16.99
N ARG A 287 4.57 -33.89 -16.30
CA ARG A 287 4.90 -35.15 -16.96
C ARG A 287 3.71 -35.65 -17.76
N ALA A 288 3.87 -35.71 -19.08
CA ALA A 288 2.90 -36.31 -19.98
C ALA A 288 2.85 -37.83 -19.80
N GLN A 289 1.65 -38.40 -19.86
CA GLN A 289 1.41 -39.83 -20.06
C GLN A 289 0.67 -40.03 -21.38
N GLU A 290 0.65 -41.26 -21.88
CA GLU A 290 -0.05 -41.60 -23.11
C GLU A 290 -1.55 -41.23 -22.99
N GLY A 291 -2.06 -40.45 -23.95
CA GLY A 291 -3.42 -39.91 -23.93
C GLY A 291 -3.66 -38.68 -23.02
N ASP A 292 -2.65 -38.21 -22.27
CA ASP A 292 -2.80 -37.10 -21.32
C ASP A 292 -2.61 -35.73 -21.98
N LYS A 293 -3.72 -35.14 -22.40
CA LYS A 293 -3.78 -33.76 -22.93
C LYS A 293 -3.75 -32.65 -21.87
N HIS A 294 -3.83 -32.98 -20.58
CA HIS A 294 -4.00 -32.01 -19.50
C HIS A 294 -2.70 -31.59 -18.81
N HIS A 295 -1.61 -32.36 -18.96
CA HIS A 295 -0.30 -32.09 -18.33
C HIS A 295 0.19 -30.64 -18.49
N VAL A 296 0.03 -30.01 -19.67
CA VAL A 296 0.44 -28.60 -19.92
C VAL A 296 -0.37 -27.55 -19.13
N ASN A 297 -1.50 -27.94 -18.54
CA ASN A 297 -2.44 -27.05 -17.87
C ASN A 297 -2.43 -27.18 -16.35
N ARG A 298 -2.00 -28.32 -15.78
CA ARG A 298 -2.12 -28.61 -14.34
C ARG A 298 -1.46 -27.57 -13.43
N GLN A 299 -0.23 -27.16 -13.75
CA GLN A 299 0.43 -26.10 -13.00
C GLN A 299 -0.33 -24.76 -13.08
N ASN A 300 -0.88 -24.43 -14.26
CA ASN A 300 -1.69 -23.22 -14.42
C ASN A 300 -2.97 -23.30 -13.57
N TRP A 301 -3.60 -24.48 -13.51
CA TRP A 301 -4.78 -24.75 -12.69
C TRP A 301 -4.49 -24.60 -11.20
N VAL A 302 -3.47 -25.28 -10.67
CA VAL A 302 -3.06 -25.19 -9.27
C VAL A 302 -2.82 -23.73 -8.86
N ILE A 303 -2.01 -23.00 -9.63
CA ILE A 303 -1.67 -21.62 -9.26
C ILE A 303 -2.88 -20.68 -9.40
N SER A 304 -3.68 -20.83 -10.44
CA SER A 304 -4.86 -19.99 -10.61
C SER A 304 -5.87 -20.23 -9.49
N PHE A 305 -6.15 -21.51 -9.17
CA PHE A 305 -7.06 -21.90 -8.09
C PHE A 305 -6.59 -21.38 -6.73
N LEU A 306 -5.35 -21.66 -6.34
CA LEU A 306 -4.81 -21.20 -5.04
C LEU A 306 -4.67 -19.68 -4.95
N SER A 307 -4.44 -18.98 -6.08
CA SER A 307 -4.37 -17.51 -6.10
C SER A 307 -5.74 -16.83 -6.07
N ASP A 308 -6.80 -17.55 -6.46
CA ASP A 308 -8.19 -17.08 -6.46
C ASP A 308 -8.96 -17.52 -5.21
N LEU A 309 -8.40 -18.46 -4.44
CA LEU A 309 -8.99 -19.01 -3.21
C LEU A 309 -9.16 -17.91 -2.16
N GLY A 310 -10.36 -17.79 -1.60
CA GLY A 310 -10.64 -16.82 -0.54
C GLY A 310 -10.14 -17.29 0.82
N SER A 311 -10.64 -18.44 1.29
CA SER A 311 -10.25 -19.06 2.56
C SER A 311 -9.59 -20.43 2.33
N VAL A 312 -8.51 -20.70 3.04
CA VAL A 312 -7.81 -22.01 2.97
C VAL A 312 -8.66 -23.09 3.63
N GLU A 313 -9.46 -22.72 4.62
CA GLU A 313 -10.40 -23.56 5.34
C GLU A 313 -11.46 -24.20 4.42
N SER A 314 -11.72 -23.58 3.27
CA SER A 314 -12.59 -24.17 2.24
C SER A 314 -12.02 -25.44 1.60
N LEU A 315 -10.73 -25.74 1.82
CA LEU A 315 -10.08 -26.98 1.40
C LEU A 315 -10.11 -28.08 2.47
N TYR A 316 -10.60 -27.80 3.67
CA TYR A 316 -10.55 -28.77 4.78
C TYR A 316 -11.41 -30.01 4.58
N PRO A 317 -12.64 -29.92 4.03
CA PRO A 317 -13.43 -31.12 3.73
C PRO A 317 -12.69 -32.06 2.78
N ASP A 318 -12.81 -33.37 2.97
CA ASP A 318 -12.16 -34.35 2.08
C ASP A 318 -12.74 -34.31 0.66
N ASN A 319 -14.00 -33.90 0.52
CA ASN A 319 -14.66 -33.64 -0.75
C ASN A 319 -14.62 -32.15 -1.16
N TRP A 320 -13.58 -31.41 -0.78
CA TRP A 320 -13.47 -29.96 -1.05
C TRP A 320 -13.73 -29.60 -2.52
N PHE A 321 -13.29 -30.44 -3.46
CA PHE A 321 -13.43 -30.20 -4.90
C PHE A 321 -14.90 -30.17 -5.34
N GLU A 322 -15.80 -30.91 -4.67
CA GLU A 322 -17.23 -30.90 -4.95
C GLU A 322 -17.86 -29.55 -4.61
N HIS A 323 -17.37 -28.87 -3.56
CA HIS A 323 -17.87 -27.55 -3.16
C HIS A 323 -17.50 -26.42 -4.13
N PHE A 324 -16.45 -26.62 -4.94
CA PHE A 324 -16.07 -25.68 -5.99
C PHE A 324 -16.63 -26.07 -7.37
N TYR A 325 -17.06 -27.32 -7.52
CA TYR A 325 -17.71 -27.80 -8.72
C TYR A 325 -19.16 -27.32 -8.77
N LEU A 326 -19.48 -26.43 -9.71
CA LEU A 326 -20.84 -25.96 -9.95
C LEU A 326 -21.37 -26.59 -11.26
N PRO A 327 -22.07 -27.73 -11.19
CA PRO A 327 -22.56 -28.41 -12.40
C PRO A 327 -23.63 -27.63 -13.17
N ASP A 328 -24.46 -26.81 -12.50
CA ASP A 328 -25.72 -26.28 -13.06
C ASP A 328 -25.88 -24.74 -12.97
N LEU A 329 -24.89 -23.96 -13.41
CA LEU A 329 -25.08 -22.51 -13.57
C LEU A 329 -25.79 -22.21 -14.92
N PRO A 330 -26.95 -21.51 -14.93
CA PRO A 330 -27.62 -21.15 -16.18
C PRO A 330 -26.68 -20.35 -17.08
N THR A 331 -26.59 -20.79 -18.33
CA THR A 331 -25.75 -20.16 -19.35
C THR A 331 -26.27 -18.76 -19.63
N LYS A 332 -25.72 -17.74 -18.98
CA LYS A 332 -25.71 -16.41 -19.60
C LYS A 332 -24.90 -16.57 -20.88
N SER A 333 -25.57 -16.34 -22.02
CA SER A 333 -25.03 -16.38 -23.37
C SER A 333 -23.58 -15.86 -23.42
N GLY A 334 -22.59 -16.76 -23.44
CA GLY A 334 -21.20 -16.37 -23.71
C GLY A 334 -20.02 -17.13 -23.09
N GLN A 335 -20.13 -18.06 -22.13
CA GLN A 335 -18.93 -18.72 -21.55
C GLN A 335 -18.96 -20.26 -21.32
N PRO A 336 -19.36 -21.09 -22.30
CA PRO A 336 -19.32 -22.56 -22.16
C PRO A 336 -17.89 -23.14 -22.02
N ALA A 337 -16.87 -22.47 -22.57
CA ALA A 337 -15.49 -22.95 -22.51
C ALA A 337 -14.86 -22.86 -21.10
N ARG A 338 -15.24 -21.84 -20.32
CA ARG A 338 -14.71 -21.64 -18.96
C ARG A 338 -15.25 -22.68 -17.97
N GLN A 339 -16.53 -23.02 -18.10
CA GLN A 339 -17.16 -24.10 -17.33
C GLN A 339 -16.56 -25.46 -17.69
N LYS A 340 -16.39 -25.77 -18.99
CA LYS A 340 -15.71 -27.01 -19.42
C LYS A 340 -14.28 -27.12 -18.87
N ALA A 341 -13.53 -26.02 -18.84
CA ALA A 341 -12.17 -26.00 -18.29
C ALA A 341 -12.15 -26.19 -16.77
N GLN A 342 -13.07 -25.58 -16.02
CA GLN A 342 -13.22 -25.81 -14.58
C GLN A 342 -13.63 -27.26 -14.27
N ALA A 343 -14.58 -27.79 -15.04
CA ALA A 343 -15.01 -29.18 -14.90
C ALA A 343 -13.88 -30.16 -15.18
N ALA A 344 -13.02 -29.89 -16.18
CA ALA A 344 -11.84 -30.70 -16.45
C ALA A 344 -10.82 -30.63 -15.30
N MET A 345 -10.61 -29.44 -14.71
CA MET A 345 -9.69 -29.24 -13.59
C MET A 345 -10.10 -30.04 -12.35
N PHE A 346 -11.35 -29.93 -11.90
CA PHE A 346 -11.84 -30.64 -10.71
C PHE A 346 -12.11 -32.13 -10.95
N LYS A 347 -11.89 -32.64 -12.17
CA LYS A 347 -11.93 -34.08 -12.49
C LYS A 347 -10.53 -34.67 -12.71
N ASP A 348 -9.47 -33.85 -12.76
CA ASP A 348 -8.11 -34.33 -12.98
C ASP A 348 -7.51 -34.88 -11.67
N PRO A 349 -7.16 -36.18 -11.59
CA PRO A 349 -6.71 -36.79 -10.34
C PRO A 349 -5.41 -36.17 -9.81
N ARG A 350 -4.47 -35.81 -10.69
CA ARG A 350 -3.18 -35.23 -10.28
C ARG A 350 -3.32 -33.81 -9.73
N PHE A 351 -4.22 -33.01 -10.29
CA PHE A 351 -4.59 -31.72 -9.70
C PHE A 351 -5.14 -31.91 -8.29
N ILE A 352 -6.10 -32.81 -8.11
CA ILE A 352 -6.70 -33.09 -6.80
C ILE A 352 -5.63 -33.57 -5.81
N GLU A 353 -4.81 -34.54 -6.21
CA GLU A 353 -3.74 -35.11 -5.39
C GLU A 353 -2.73 -34.05 -4.93
N PHE A 354 -2.30 -33.16 -5.82
CA PHE A 354 -1.39 -32.07 -5.46
C PHE A 354 -2.01 -31.11 -4.44
N ILE A 355 -3.27 -30.72 -4.63
CA ILE A 355 -3.99 -29.87 -3.66
C ILE A 355 -4.18 -30.61 -2.34
N ASP A 356 -4.40 -31.92 -2.38
CA ASP A 356 -4.51 -32.78 -1.21
C ASP A 356 -3.21 -32.83 -0.40
N MET A 357 -2.06 -32.97 -1.09
CA MET A 357 -0.74 -32.88 -0.45
C MET A 357 -0.53 -31.50 0.18
N PHE A 358 -0.92 -30.43 -0.54
CA PHE A 358 -0.78 -29.06 -0.03
C PHE A 358 -1.67 -28.78 1.18
N ARG A 359 -2.94 -29.20 1.18
CA ARG A 359 -3.86 -28.98 2.31
C ARG A 359 -3.49 -29.78 3.55
N LYS A 360 -2.87 -30.96 3.37
CA LYS A 360 -2.43 -31.83 4.47
C LYS A 360 -1.10 -31.39 5.08
N HIS A 361 -0.38 -30.48 4.43
CA HIS A 361 0.91 -29.99 4.91
C HIS A 361 0.73 -29.10 6.16
N GLU A 362 1.60 -29.26 7.17
CA GLU A 362 1.50 -28.54 8.47
C GLU A 362 1.52 -27.00 8.33
N LYS A 363 2.19 -26.51 7.28
CA LYS A 363 2.32 -25.09 6.94
C LYS A 363 1.31 -24.64 5.87
N CYS A 364 0.21 -25.37 5.66
CA CYS A 364 -0.80 -24.94 4.68
C CYS A 364 -1.36 -23.58 5.08
N ASP A 365 -1.26 -22.61 4.18
CA ASP A 365 -1.79 -21.26 4.35
C ASP A 365 -1.91 -20.62 2.95
N ARG A 366 -2.44 -19.41 2.87
CA ARG A 366 -2.47 -18.62 1.65
C ARG A 366 -1.06 -18.46 1.08
N LEU A 367 -0.95 -18.49 -0.24
CA LEU A 367 0.34 -18.31 -0.94
C LEU A 367 1.09 -17.05 -0.47
N SER A 368 0.39 -15.96 -0.17
CA SER A 368 1.00 -14.73 0.34
C SER A 368 1.67 -14.91 1.72
N SER A 369 1.06 -15.69 2.61
CA SER A 369 1.61 -16.00 3.95
C SER A 369 2.85 -16.89 3.83
N LEU A 370 2.88 -17.77 2.81
CA LEU A 370 4.00 -18.65 2.48
C LEU A 370 5.09 -17.97 1.63
N ARG A 371 5.09 -16.64 1.57
CA ARG A 371 6.10 -15.82 0.88
C ARG A 371 6.19 -16.08 -0.63
N PHE A 372 5.14 -16.57 -1.28
CA PHE A 372 5.05 -16.52 -2.74
C PHE A 372 4.78 -15.08 -3.21
N ASP A 373 5.08 -14.79 -4.48
CA ASP A 373 4.85 -13.47 -5.06
C ASP A 373 3.37 -13.09 -5.10
N SER A 374 2.95 -12.23 -4.17
CA SER A 374 1.57 -11.74 -4.11
C SER A 374 1.20 -10.83 -5.30
N GLY A 375 -0.09 -10.85 -5.68
CA GLY A 375 -0.65 -9.94 -6.68
C GLY A 375 -0.70 -10.52 -8.10
N ARG A 376 -1.00 -9.65 -9.07
CA ARG A 376 -1.23 -9.99 -10.48
C ARG A 376 -0.27 -9.23 -11.40
N ALA A 377 0.10 -9.84 -12.50
CA ALA A 377 0.85 -9.21 -13.58
C ALA A 377 -0.05 -8.27 -14.41
N SER A 378 0.53 -7.45 -15.28
CA SER A 378 -0.23 -6.64 -16.25
C SER A 378 -0.83 -7.49 -17.39
N TYR A 379 -0.29 -8.69 -17.61
CA TYR A 379 -0.56 -9.54 -18.76
C TYR A 379 -1.20 -10.88 -18.37
N SER A 380 -1.88 -11.53 -19.32
CA SER A 380 -2.42 -12.88 -19.21
C SER A 380 -1.28 -13.91 -19.26
N VAL A 381 -1.56 -15.15 -18.81
CA VAL A 381 -0.60 -16.27 -18.92
C VAL A 381 -0.20 -16.49 -20.39
N LYS A 382 -1.18 -16.41 -21.30
CA LYS A 382 -0.97 -16.57 -22.75
C LYS A 382 -0.05 -15.49 -23.32
N ALA A 383 -0.32 -14.22 -23.00
CA ALA A 383 0.52 -13.11 -23.43
C ALA A 383 1.95 -13.22 -22.87
N LEU A 384 2.10 -13.57 -21.58
CA LEU A 384 3.41 -13.78 -20.96
C LEU A 384 4.19 -14.91 -21.66
N LYS A 385 3.54 -16.04 -21.99
CA LYS A 385 4.20 -17.14 -22.71
C LYS A 385 4.75 -16.68 -24.07
N LYS A 386 3.97 -15.92 -24.85
CA LYS A 386 4.44 -15.34 -26.14
C LYS A 386 5.64 -14.41 -25.95
N ILE A 387 5.55 -13.51 -24.96
CA ILE A 387 6.63 -12.55 -24.67
C ILE A 387 7.89 -13.29 -24.21
N ASN A 388 7.78 -14.34 -23.41
CA ASN A 388 8.94 -15.12 -22.94
C ASN A 388 9.66 -15.80 -24.09
N VAL A 389 8.92 -16.37 -25.05
CA VAL A 389 9.50 -16.97 -26.26
C VAL A 389 10.27 -15.90 -27.04
N TRP A 390 9.64 -14.76 -27.31
CA TRP A 390 10.29 -13.64 -28.00
C TRP A 390 11.53 -13.13 -27.27
N LEU A 391 11.47 -12.94 -25.95
CA LEU A 391 12.60 -12.48 -25.15
C LEU A 391 13.76 -13.49 -25.15
N LYS A 392 13.48 -14.79 -25.26
CA LYS A 392 14.51 -15.83 -25.29
C LYS A 392 15.16 -15.96 -26.67
N GLU A 393 14.36 -15.91 -27.74
CA GLU A 393 14.81 -16.09 -29.12
C GLU A 393 15.43 -14.81 -29.70
N SER A 394 14.93 -13.63 -29.31
CA SER A 394 15.39 -12.35 -29.87
C SER A 394 16.71 -11.87 -29.29
N VAL A 395 17.23 -12.53 -28.24
CA VAL A 395 18.63 -12.33 -27.79
C VAL A 395 19.61 -12.58 -28.94
N GLN A 396 19.21 -13.40 -29.91
CA GLN A 396 20.09 -13.94 -30.93
C GLN A 396 20.23 -13.06 -32.19
N PHE A 397 19.33 -12.08 -32.44
CA PHE A 397 19.20 -11.51 -33.79
C PHE A 397 18.91 -10.00 -33.91
N SER A 398 18.69 -9.23 -32.83
CA SER A 398 18.34 -7.82 -32.98
C SER A 398 19.49 -6.85 -32.71
N GLU A 399 19.81 -6.01 -33.69
CA GLU A 399 20.55 -4.74 -33.49
C GLU A 399 19.79 -3.74 -32.58
N GLY A 400 18.54 -4.06 -32.20
CA GLY A 400 17.67 -3.25 -31.36
C GLY A 400 17.70 -3.60 -29.86
N HIS A 401 17.04 -2.77 -29.05
CA HIS A 401 16.88 -3.01 -27.61
C HIS A 401 15.92 -4.19 -27.36
N ILE A 402 16.44 -5.28 -26.79
CA ILE A 402 15.66 -6.43 -26.33
C ILE A 402 14.96 -6.04 -25.02
N ASP A 403 13.76 -5.50 -25.15
CA ASP A 403 12.96 -5.09 -24.01
C ASP A 403 11.47 -5.44 -24.20
N GLU A 404 10.70 -5.24 -23.12
CA GLU A 404 9.26 -5.48 -23.09
C GLU A 404 8.49 -4.66 -24.16
N HIS A 405 8.94 -3.44 -24.46
CA HIS A 405 8.28 -2.57 -25.43
C HIS A 405 8.48 -3.09 -26.86
N SER A 406 9.71 -3.48 -27.21
CA SER A 406 10.04 -4.11 -28.48
C SER A 406 9.26 -5.42 -28.68
N ALA A 407 9.22 -6.28 -27.65
CA ALA A 407 8.46 -7.52 -27.69
C ALA A 407 6.97 -7.29 -27.98
N ILE A 408 6.37 -6.32 -27.30
CA ILE A 408 4.96 -5.96 -27.48
C ILE A 408 4.73 -5.38 -28.87
N LYS A 409 5.63 -4.49 -29.32
CA LYS A 409 5.56 -3.89 -30.64
C LYS A 409 5.61 -4.96 -31.71
N ASP A 410 6.45 -5.99 -31.60
CA ASP A 410 6.58 -7.04 -32.61
C ASP A 410 5.45 -8.07 -32.57
N LEU A 411 5.07 -8.53 -31.39
CA LEU A 411 4.06 -9.59 -31.22
C LEU A 411 2.62 -9.11 -31.43
N TYR A 412 2.34 -7.83 -31.21
CA TYR A 412 0.98 -7.27 -31.24
C TYR A 412 0.85 -6.09 -32.22
N LYS A 413 1.60 -6.09 -33.33
CA LYS A 413 1.55 -5.02 -34.36
C LYS A 413 0.13 -4.78 -34.87
N GLN A 414 -0.56 -5.86 -35.23
CA GLN A 414 -1.89 -5.80 -35.84
C GLN A 414 -2.95 -5.39 -34.82
N GLU A 415 -2.91 -5.92 -33.61
CA GLU A 415 -3.84 -5.55 -32.54
C GLU A 415 -3.64 -4.10 -32.10
N GLN A 416 -2.40 -3.57 -32.13
CA GLN A 416 -2.15 -2.13 -31.89
C GLN A 416 -2.67 -1.25 -33.02
N ALA A 417 -2.55 -1.69 -34.28
CA ALA A 417 -3.11 -1.00 -35.43
C ALA A 417 -4.65 -1.00 -35.43
N ASN A 418 -5.26 -2.09 -34.98
CA ASN A 418 -6.72 -2.27 -34.91
C ASN A 418 -7.36 -1.70 -33.61
N ALA A 419 -6.57 -1.21 -32.65
CA ALA A 419 -7.05 -0.83 -31.32
C ALA A 419 -7.73 0.54 -31.23
N LEU A 420 -7.67 1.38 -32.25
CA LEU A 420 -8.33 2.68 -32.25
C LEU A 420 -9.57 2.61 -33.14
N VAL A 421 -10.69 2.16 -32.57
CA VAL A 421 -11.99 2.56 -33.09
C VAL A 421 -12.04 4.08 -32.92
N ILE A 422 -11.94 4.80 -34.04
CA ILE A 422 -12.06 6.26 -34.03
C ILE A 422 -13.53 6.58 -33.80
N LEU A 423 -13.80 7.25 -32.70
CA LEU A 423 -15.13 7.69 -32.30
C LEU A 423 -15.38 9.12 -32.76
N ASP A 424 -16.64 9.43 -33.08
CA ASP A 424 -17.07 10.80 -33.34
C ASP A 424 -17.30 11.61 -32.07
N VAL A 425 -17.82 10.96 -31.04
CA VAL A 425 -17.98 11.48 -29.69
C VAL A 425 -17.57 10.40 -28.68
N LEU A 426 -17.19 10.79 -27.47
CA LEU A 426 -16.81 9.82 -26.43
C LEU A 426 -18.01 8.95 -26.03
N ASP A 427 -17.74 7.66 -25.87
CA ASP A 427 -18.66 6.65 -25.36
C ASP A 427 -18.80 6.71 -23.83
N ASN A 428 -19.36 5.69 -23.19
CA ASN A 428 -19.33 5.61 -21.72
C ASN A 428 -17.97 5.07 -21.26
N PRO A 429 -17.31 5.68 -20.25
CA PRO A 429 -16.05 5.19 -19.75
C PRO A 429 -16.23 3.81 -19.13
N VAL A 430 -15.20 2.97 -19.24
CA VAL A 430 -15.14 1.68 -18.55
C VAL A 430 -15.11 1.92 -17.05
N LYS A 431 -16.07 1.33 -16.31
CA LYS A 431 -16.13 1.44 -14.84
C LYS A 431 -14.83 0.93 -14.22
N THR A 432 -14.23 1.77 -13.39
CA THR A 432 -12.97 1.49 -12.71
C THR A 432 -13.19 0.83 -11.35
N GLY A 433 -14.39 0.96 -10.79
CA GLY A 433 -14.71 0.50 -9.43
C GLY A 433 -14.32 1.51 -8.34
N ASN A 434 -13.72 2.64 -8.70
CA ASN A 434 -13.56 3.80 -7.82
C ASN A 434 -14.60 4.86 -8.20
N GLY A 435 -15.53 5.14 -7.28
CA GLY A 435 -16.64 6.08 -7.51
C GLY A 435 -16.20 7.50 -7.88
N ILE A 436 -15.11 8.01 -7.28
CA ILE A 436 -14.58 9.35 -7.57
C ILE A 436 -14.06 9.41 -9.00
N VAL A 437 -13.27 8.40 -9.39
CA VAL A 437 -12.70 8.30 -10.74
C VAL A 437 -13.82 8.14 -11.79
N ASP A 438 -14.79 7.28 -11.53
CA ASP A 438 -15.91 7.03 -12.45
C ASP A 438 -16.77 8.28 -12.65
N VAL A 439 -17.04 9.04 -11.58
CA VAL A 439 -17.75 10.32 -11.68
C VAL A 439 -16.94 11.34 -12.48
N ALA A 440 -15.64 11.47 -12.22
CA ALA A 440 -14.78 12.40 -12.96
C ALA A 440 -14.74 12.09 -14.46
N LEU A 441 -14.61 10.82 -14.85
CA LEU A 441 -14.62 10.40 -16.26
C LEU A 441 -15.97 10.71 -16.93
N MET A 442 -17.08 10.55 -16.21
CA MET A 442 -18.40 10.94 -16.72
C MET A 442 -18.53 12.45 -16.95
N GLN A 443 -17.94 13.28 -16.09
CA GLN A 443 -17.93 14.74 -16.31
C GLN A 443 -17.05 15.12 -17.50
N VAL A 444 -15.87 14.51 -17.65
CA VAL A 444 -15.01 14.70 -18.82
C VAL A 444 -15.77 14.37 -20.10
N LYS A 445 -16.51 13.25 -20.13
CA LYS A 445 -17.37 12.88 -21.26
C LYS A 445 -18.32 14.00 -21.66
N LYS A 446 -19.07 14.51 -20.68
CA LYS A 446 -20.10 15.53 -20.90
C LYS A 446 -19.50 16.79 -21.50
N VAL A 447 -18.41 17.28 -20.91
CA VAL A 447 -17.75 18.52 -21.35
C VAL A 447 -17.14 18.36 -22.74
N VAL A 448 -16.41 17.27 -22.98
CA VAL A 448 -15.75 17.03 -24.28
C VAL A 448 -16.80 16.81 -25.39
N ASN A 449 -17.84 16.03 -25.13
CA ASN A 449 -18.89 15.82 -26.13
C ASN A 449 -19.67 17.10 -26.41
N ALA A 450 -19.97 17.91 -25.39
CA ALA A 450 -20.61 19.21 -25.59
C ALA A 450 -19.75 20.14 -26.46
N PHE A 451 -18.43 20.15 -26.24
CA PHE A 451 -17.49 20.89 -27.09
C PHE A 451 -17.51 20.38 -28.54
N ILE A 452 -17.42 19.07 -28.75
CA ILE A 452 -17.41 18.47 -30.10
C ILE A 452 -18.71 18.78 -30.84
N ILE A 453 -19.87 18.69 -30.16
CA ILE A 453 -21.17 19.00 -30.76
C ILE A 453 -21.24 20.47 -31.21
N LYS A 454 -20.70 21.39 -30.40
CA LYS A 454 -20.79 22.84 -30.68
C LYS A 454 -19.73 23.35 -31.65
N HIS A 455 -18.53 22.79 -31.62
CA HIS A 455 -17.33 23.34 -32.28
C HIS A 455 -16.61 22.37 -33.20
N GLY A 456 -17.06 21.11 -33.29
CA GLY A 456 -16.35 20.05 -34.00
C GLY A 456 -15.18 19.46 -33.20
N LYS A 457 -14.52 18.45 -33.77
CA LYS A 457 -13.36 17.80 -33.12
C LYS A 457 -12.20 18.79 -33.00
N PRO A 458 -11.59 18.95 -31.81
CA PRO A 458 -10.42 19.81 -31.66
C PRO A 458 -9.22 19.24 -32.42
N THR A 459 -8.30 20.11 -32.84
CA THR A 459 -7.04 19.70 -33.48
C THR A 459 -6.09 19.03 -32.49
N ARG A 460 -6.16 19.43 -31.21
CA ARG A 460 -5.31 18.94 -30.13
C ARG A 460 -6.04 19.02 -28.80
N ILE A 461 -5.84 18.01 -27.95
CA ILE A 461 -6.30 18.02 -26.56
C ILE A 461 -5.08 17.89 -25.65
N VAL A 462 -4.98 18.76 -24.65
CA VAL A 462 -3.89 18.74 -23.68
C VAL A 462 -4.45 18.40 -22.30
N VAL A 463 -3.93 17.36 -21.67
CA VAL A 463 -4.36 16.89 -20.34
C VAL A 463 -3.26 17.16 -19.34
N GLU A 464 -3.55 17.93 -18.29
CA GLU A 464 -2.63 18.14 -17.18
C GLU A 464 -2.51 16.86 -16.34
N MET A 465 -1.28 16.43 -16.05
CA MET A 465 -1.03 15.28 -15.17
C MET A 465 -0.54 15.74 -13.79
N ALA A 466 -1.02 15.06 -12.75
CA ALA A 466 -0.47 15.10 -11.40
C ALA A 466 0.86 14.30 -11.31
N ARG A 467 1.81 14.59 -12.21
CA ARG A 467 3.14 13.97 -12.22
C ARG A 467 4.22 15.00 -11.94
N GLU A 468 5.19 14.60 -11.14
CA GLU A 468 6.39 15.38 -10.87
C GLU A 468 7.32 15.47 -12.09
N MET A 469 8.18 16.48 -12.08
CA MET A 469 9.27 16.58 -13.06
C MET A 469 10.32 15.49 -12.88
N SER A 470 11.01 15.18 -13.97
CA SER A 470 12.03 14.15 -13.94
C SER A 470 13.22 14.63 -13.14
N GLN A 471 13.50 13.93 -12.04
CA GLN A 471 14.66 14.19 -11.19
C GLN A 471 15.98 14.04 -11.98
N GLY A 472 16.97 14.84 -11.61
CA GLY A 472 18.36 14.71 -12.05
C GLY A 472 19.00 13.38 -11.60
N ILE A 473 20.20 13.09 -12.11
CA ILE A 473 21.04 11.96 -11.74
C ILE A 473 21.30 11.95 -10.24
N SER A 474 21.70 13.07 -9.61
CA SER A 474 21.91 13.12 -8.16
C SER A 474 20.64 12.72 -7.39
N GLY A 475 19.49 13.32 -7.72
CA GLY A 475 18.22 12.99 -7.06
C GLY A 475 17.81 11.53 -7.25
N ARG A 476 18.07 10.93 -8.42
CA ARG A 476 17.85 9.49 -8.64
C ARG A 476 18.81 8.63 -7.80
N ASN A 477 20.06 9.02 -7.69
CA ASN A 477 21.05 8.33 -6.87
C ASN A 477 20.68 8.39 -5.37
N ASP A 478 20.17 9.53 -4.90
CA ASP A 478 19.70 9.69 -3.51
C ASP A 478 18.48 8.81 -3.25
N ILE A 479 17.52 8.78 -4.17
CA ILE A 479 16.37 7.86 -4.11
C ILE A 479 16.84 6.40 -4.09
N GLN A 480 17.78 6.03 -4.98
CA GLN A 480 18.33 4.67 -5.03
C GLN A 480 19.06 4.31 -3.73
N LYS A 481 19.85 5.23 -3.17
CA LYS A 481 20.54 5.07 -1.89
C LYS A 481 19.53 4.84 -0.76
N SER A 482 18.47 5.64 -0.68
CA SER A 482 17.39 5.47 0.29
C SER A 482 16.66 4.12 0.12
N GLN A 483 16.37 3.71 -1.13
CA GLN A 483 15.77 2.41 -1.42
C GLN A 483 16.67 1.25 -0.99
N ASN A 484 17.98 1.36 -1.21
CA ASN A 484 18.95 0.35 -0.78
C ASN A 484 19.05 0.25 0.73
N GLN A 485 19.11 1.40 1.43
CA GLN A 485 19.05 1.45 2.90
C GLN A 485 17.78 0.77 3.42
N ASN A 486 16.63 1.08 2.83
CA ASN A 486 15.35 0.42 3.14
C ASN A 486 15.39 -1.10 2.88
N LYS A 487 16.03 -1.56 1.79
CA LYS A 487 16.20 -2.99 1.50
C LYS A 487 17.03 -3.67 2.59
N THR A 488 18.16 -3.08 2.97
CA THR A 488 19.03 -3.59 4.05
C THR A 488 18.29 -3.67 5.39
N ILE A 489 17.52 -2.64 5.74
CA ILE A 489 16.72 -2.64 6.96
C ILE A 489 15.64 -3.74 6.90
N ASN A 490 14.95 -3.88 5.77
CA ASN A 490 13.95 -4.96 5.60
C ASN A 490 14.57 -6.35 5.72
N LYS A 491 15.82 -6.54 5.24
CA LYS A 491 16.56 -7.80 5.39
C LYS A 491 16.89 -8.09 6.86
N LYS A 492 17.37 -7.08 7.60
CA LYS A 492 17.58 -7.17 9.05
C LYS A 492 16.28 -7.47 9.80
N ALA A 493 15.18 -6.82 9.44
CA ALA A 493 13.86 -7.10 10.00
C ALA A 493 13.44 -8.55 9.77
N ALA A 494 13.64 -9.08 8.55
CA ALA A 494 13.33 -10.46 8.23
C ALA A 494 14.21 -11.46 9.01
N GLN A 495 15.51 -11.18 9.16
CA GLN A 495 16.43 -11.99 9.97
C GLN A 495 16.01 -12.00 11.45
N ASN A 496 15.68 -10.84 12.00
CA ASN A 496 15.18 -10.71 13.36
C ASN A 496 13.87 -11.49 13.55
N MET A 497 12.95 -11.45 12.60
CA MET A 497 11.72 -12.26 12.67
C MET A 497 12.01 -13.77 12.66
N VAL A 498 13.01 -14.24 11.92
CA VAL A 498 13.42 -15.66 11.94
C VAL A 498 14.03 -16.03 13.28
N GLU A 499 14.94 -15.21 13.80
CA GLU A 499 15.63 -15.41 15.08
C GLU A 499 14.64 -15.48 16.25
N TYR A 500 13.70 -14.54 16.30
CA TYR A 500 12.68 -14.43 17.35
C TYR A 500 11.40 -15.23 17.01
N LYS A 501 11.41 -16.00 15.92
CA LYS A 501 10.32 -16.88 15.44
C LYS A 501 8.97 -16.18 15.23
N VAL A 502 9.00 -14.89 14.89
CA VAL A 502 7.82 -14.08 14.58
C VAL A 502 7.41 -14.31 13.12
N PRO A 503 6.11 -14.43 12.80
CA PRO A 503 5.67 -14.51 11.41
C PRO A 503 6.10 -13.28 10.61
N TYR A 504 6.66 -13.52 9.42
CA TYR A 504 6.93 -12.45 8.48
C TYR A 504 5.61 -11.81 8.01
N SER A 505 5.49 -10.49 8.17
CA SER A 505 4.39 -9.72 7.60
C SER A 505 4.85 -8.30 7.27
N LYS A 506 4.20 -7.65 6.31
CA LYS A 506 4.47 -6.23 6.00
C LYS A 506 4.30 -5.32 7.22
N THR A 507 3.35 -5.66 8.09
CA THR A 507 3.11 -4.96 9.35
C THR A 507 4.28 -5.12 10.31
N ASN A 508 4.80 -6.34 10.49
CA ASN A 508 5.93 -6.58 11.40
C ASN A 508 7.22 -5.93 10.88
N VAL A 509 7.42 -5.92 9.55
CA VAL A 509 8.56 -5.19 8.95
C VAL A 509 8.43 -3.70 9.24
N LEU A 510 7.22 -3.14 9.12
CA LEU A 510 6.96 -1.74 9.44
C LEU A 510 7.19 -1.43 10.92
N LYS A 511 6.71 -2.27 11.85
CA LYS A 511 6.95 -2.12 13.29
C LYS A 511 8.45 -2.11 13.62
N TYR A 512 9.22 -3.06 13.08
CA TYR A 512 10.67 -3.12 13.27
C TYR A 512 11.37 -1.85 12.79
N ARG A 513 10.99 -1.34 11.61
CA ARG A 513 11.53 -0.10 11.05
C ARG A 513 11.28 1.11 11.95
N LEU A 514 10.04 1.26 12.41
CA LEU A 514 9.65 2.35 13.31
C LEU A 514 10.42 2.28 14.62
N ALA A 515 10.55 1.08 15.21
CA ALA A 515 11.33 0.87 16.43
C ALA A 515 12.81 1.26 16.23
N GLN A 516 13.42 0.85 15.12
CA GLN A 516 14.82 1.19 14.81
C GLN A 516 15.04 2.70 14.69
N ASP A 517 14.16 3.40 13.97
CA ASP A 517 14.22 4.86 13.84
C ASP A 517 14.09 5.56 15.19
N GLN A 518 13.30 4.98 16.10
CA GLN A 518 13.10 5.49 17.46
C GLN A 518 14.21 5.09 18.45
N GLY A 519 15.22 4.34 18.02
CA GLY A 519 16.24 3.80 18.94
C GLY A 519 15.67 2.75 19.90
N TYR A 520 14.58 2.11 19.51
CA TYR A 520 13.79 1.15 20.27
C TYR A 520 13.06 1.72 21.48
N ASP A 521 13.05 3.04 21.69
CA ASP A 521 12.31 3.65 22.78
C ASP A 521 10.90 4.06 22.34
N CYS A 522 9.93 3.92 23.24
CA CYS A 522 8.59 4.44 23.03
C CYS A 522 8.63 5.99 22.99
N PRO A 523 8.03 6.63 21.97
CA PRO A 523 8.07 8.08 21.77
C PRO A 523 7.47 8.87 22.94
N TYR A 524 6.62 8.24 23.74
CA TYR A 524 5.78 8.92 24.72
C TYR A 524 6.16 8.65 26.17
N CYS A 525 6.46 7.39 26.52
CA CYS A 525 6.89 7.05 27.88
C CYS A 525 8.41 6.91 28.04
N GLY A 526 9.18 6.95 26.94
CA GLY A 526 10.63 6.83 26.96
C GLY A 526 11.17 5.45 27.36
N LYS A 527 10.30 4.48 27.68
CA LYS A 527 10.69 3.11 27.99
C LYS A 527 11.15 2.40 26.72
N ASN A 528 12.21 1.62 26.85
CA ASN A 528 12.67 0.74 25.79
C ASN A 528 11.62 -0.33 25.47
N MET A 529 11.38 -0.59 24.18
CA MET A 529 10.53 -1.63 23.66
C MET A 529 11.40 -2.85 23.35
N GLY A 530 11.23 -3.91 24.12
CA GLY A 530 11.93 -5.17 23.87
C GLY A 530 11.58 -5.75 22.50
N VAL A 531 12.47 -6.58 21.94
CA VAL A 531 12.27 -7.15 20.59
C VAL A 531 10.94 -7.91 20.46
N MET A 532 10.52 -8.62 21.51
CA MET A 532 9.22 -9.31 21.52
C MET A 532 8.04 -8.33 21.59
N GLU A 533 8.16 -7.27 22.39
CA GLU A 533 7.13 -6.24 22.55
C GLU A 533 6.86 -5.47 21.25
N ILE A 534 7.89 -5.27 20.42
CA ILE A 534 7.75 -4.64 19.09
C ILE A 534 6.74 -5.40 18.24
N TYR A 535 6.76 -6.73 18.24
CA TYR A 535 5.85 -7.52 17.40
C TYR A 535 4.51 -7.75 18.07
N ASP A 536 4.47 -7.66 19.39
CA ASP A 536 3.29 -7.78 20.20
C ASP A 536 2.27 -6.65 19.94
N GLY A 537 1.05 -7.00 19.51
CA GLY A 537 -0.06 -6.07 19.37
C GLY A 537 -0.72 -5.62 20.69
N SER A 538 -0.51 -6.32 21.81
CA SER A 538 -0.91 -5.84 23.14
C SER A 538 0.10 -4.88 23.74
N ALA A 539 1.40 -5.11 23.54
CA ALA A 539 2.41 -4.20 24.05
C ALA A 539 2.54 -2.95 23.20
N THR A 540 2.60 -3.08 21.86
CA THR A 540 2.90 -1.95 20.96
C THR A 540 1.95 -1.84 19.77
N ASN A 541 1.65 -0.60 19.39
CA ASN A 541 0.79 -0.27 18.27
C ASN A 541 1.48 0.70 17.31
N ILE A 542 1.19 0.52 16.02
CA ILE A 542 1.49 1.55 15.01
C ILE A 542 0.48 2.66 15.25
N GLU A 543 0.98 3.77 15.73
CA GLU A 543 0.23 4.92 16.19
C GLU A 543 0.34 6.04 15.16
N HIS A 544 -0.75 6.80 14.98
CA HIS A 544 -0.82 7.95 14.08
C HIS A 544 -0.56 9.24 14.87
N ILE A 545 0.54 9.93 14.55
CA ILE A 545 0.98 11.14 15.25
C ILE A 545 -0.14 12.17 15.28
N ILE A 546 -0.75 12.45 14.13
CA ILE A 546 -2.03 13.17 14.05
C ILE A 546 -3.16 12.13 13.90
N PRO A 547 -4.25 12.21 14.69
CA PRO A 547 -5.37 11.29 14.62
C PRO A 547 -5.89 11.05 13.19
N GLN A 548 -6.03 9.79 12.81
CA GLN A 548 -6.47 9.39 11.46
C GLN A 548 -7.85 9.98 11.08
N SER A 549 -8.73 10.18 12.06
CA SER A 549 -10.05 10.79 11.85
C SER A 549 -9.97 12.23 11.34
N LEU A 550 -8.85 12.92 11.54
CA LEU A 550 -8.62 14.29 11.09
C LEU A 550 -7.92 14.34 9.73
N THR A 551 -6.92 13.47 9.50
CA THR A 551 -6.07 13.57 8.31
C THR A 551 -6.53 12.70 7.14
N GLN A 552 -7.33 11.64 7.40
CA GLN A 552 -7.65 10.58 6.43
C GLN A 552 -6.43 9.92 5.76
N VAL A 553 -5.22 10.18 6.23
CA VAL A 553 -4.01 9.57 5.70
C VAL A 553 -3.92 8.12 6.16
N GLY A 554 -3.48 7.25 5.26
CA GLY A 554 -3.22 5.85 5.57
C GLY A 554 -2.03 5.67 6.52
N ARG A 555 -1.34 4.54 6.43
CA ARG A 555 -0.12 4.28 7.21
C ARG A 555 1.12 4.91 6.54
N LYS A 556 1.10 6.22 6.29
CA LYS A 556 2.25 6.92 5.71
C LYS A 556 3.38 6.92 6.74
N TYR A 557 4.58 6.50 6.32
CA TYR A 557 5.68 6.30 7.24
C TYR A 557 6.06 7.55 8.04
N SER A 558 5.94 8.74 7.45
CA SER A 558 6.25 10.03 8.09
C SER A 558 5.24 10.47 9.14
N GLU A 559 4.08 9.82 9.22
CA GLU A 559 2.94 10.25 10.05
C GLU A 559 2.63 9.23 11.16
N ILE A 560 3.42 8.17 11.25
CA ILE A 560 3.24 7.10 12.21
C ILE A 560 4.50 6.84 13.02
N VAL A 561 4.29 6.40 14.25
CA VAL A 561 5.33 5.91 15.18
C VAL A 561 4.91 4.55 15.74
N LEU A 562 5.83 3.85 16.38
CA LEU A 562 5.53 2.68 17.20
C LEU A 562 5.49 3.13 18.65
N ALA A 563 4.32 3.04 19.28
CA ALA A 563 4.14 3.41 20.68
C ALA A 563 3.67 2.21 21.50
N HIS A 564 3.97 2.22 22.80
CA HIS A 564 3.29 1.33 23.72
C HIS A 564 1.78 1.57 23.68
N ARG A 565 0.99 0.49 23.79
CA ARG A 565 -0.46 0.54 23.73
C ARG A 565 -1.06 1.52 24.73
N HIS A 566 -0.68 1.43 26.01
CA HIS A 566 -1.17 2.35 27.04
C HIS A 566 -0.86 3.83 26.73
N CYS A 567 0.24 4.11 26.00
CA CYS A 567 0.54 5.47 25.55
C CYS A 567 -0.33 5.90 24.36
N ASN A 568 -0.56 5.00 23.40
CA ASN A 568 -1.50 5.22 22.30
C ASN A 568 -2.92 5.50 22.84
N ASP A 569 -3.37 4.70 23.82
CA ASP A 569 -4.69 4.86 24.45
C ASP A 569 -4.78 6.18 25.21
N LYS A 570 -3.73 6.56 25.96
CA LYS A 570 -3.65 7.86 26.65
C LYS A 570 -3.68 9.04 25.67
N LYS A 571 -3.05 8.92 24.50
CA LYS A 571 -3.06 9.96 23.47
C LYS A 571 -4.46 10.16 22.91
N GLY A 572 -5.15 9.07 22.58
CA GLY A 572 -6.49 9.12 22.02
C GLY A 572 -6.54 9.93 20.73
N LYS A 573 -7.48 10.87 20.63
CA LYS A 573 -7.67 11.74 19.46
C LYS A 573 -6.89 13.06 19.53
N ARG A 574 -5.76 13.08 20.23
CA ARG A 574 -4.93 14.27 20.38
C ARG A 574 -3.57 14.13 19.70
N VAL A 575 -2.86 15.22 19.48
CA VAL A 575 -1.43 15.21 19.09
C VAL A 575 -0.52 14.93 20.29
N PRO A 576 0.76 14.53 20.09
CA PRO A 576 1.65 14.15 21.18
C PRO A 576 1.92 15.24 22.22
N MET A 577 2.20 16.48 21.80
CA MET A 577 2.49 17.57 22.75
C MET A 577 1.30 17.87 23.65
N GLU A 578 0.09 17.80 23.13
CA GLU A 578 -1.14 17.98 23.91
C GLU A 578 -1.39 16.80 24.88
N ALA A 579 -1.20 15.56 24.42
CA ALA A 579 -1.44 14.38 25.23
C ALA A 579 -0.40 14.16 26.34
N PHE A 580 0.82 14.64 26.13
CA PHE A 580 1.98 14.42 27.00
C PHE A 580 2.66 15.73 27.43
N ALA A 581 1.93 16.84 27.51
CA ALA A 581 2.44 18.17 27.84
C ALA A 581 3.35 18.20 29.10
N PHE A 582 3.06 17.35 30.08
CA PHE A 582 3.83 17.26 31.33
C PHE A 582 5.06 16.32 31.27
N ASN A 583 5.33 15.68 30.12
CA ASN A 583 6.45 14.76 29.91
C ASN A 583 6.86 14.72 28.43
N THR A 584 7.36 15.85 27.91
CA THR A 584 7.79 16.01 26.51
C THR A 584 9.19 15.45 26.23
N GLY A 585 10.00 15.20 27.26
CA GLY A 585 11.39 14.75 27.10
C GLY A 585 11.60 13.54 26.16
N PRO A 586 10.79 12.46 26.25
CA PRO A 586 10.86 11.36 25.29
C PRO A 586 10.57 11.76 23.84
N ILE A 587 9.64 12.71 23.64
CA ILE A 587 9.28 13.24 22.33
C ILE A 587 10.43 14.06 21.77
N GLU A 588 11.00 14.96 22.57
CA GLU A 588 12.14 15.81 22.19
C GLU A 588 13.37 14.96 21.81
N LYS A 589 13.67 13.92 22.59
CA LYS A 589 14.74 12.96 22.27
C LYS A 589 14.51 12.29 20.91
N LEU A 590 13.27 11.88 20.63
CA LEU A 590 12.93 11.29 19.35
C LEU A 590 13.05 12.31 18.20
N VAL A 591 12.57 13.53 18.39
CA VAL A 591 12.64 14.63 17.41
C VAL A 591 14.09 14.89 17.00
N MET A 592 15.01 15.00 17.96
CA MET A 592 16.44 15.19 17.67
C MET A 592 16.99 14.05 16.80
N ARG A 593 16.73 12.81 17.18
CA ARG A 593 17.14 11.62 16.43
C ARG A 593 16.53 11.58 15.03
N LEU A 594 15.26 11.93 14.89
CA LEU A 594 14.59 11.94 13.59
C LEU A 594 15.18 12.99 12.64
N ARG A 595 15.59 14.16 13.16
CA ARG A 595 16.30 15.17 12.37
C ARG A 595 17.67 14.66 11.91
N GLU A 596 18.41 13.93 12.74
CA GLU A 596 19.67 13.25 12.34
C GLU A 596 19.42 12.21 11.23
N LEU A 597 18.29 11.50 11.30
CA LEU A 597 17.85 10.55 10.27
C LEU A 597 17.21 11.22 9.05
N LYS A 598 17.18 12.57 8.99
CA LYS A 598 16.55 13.38 7.93
C LYS A 598 15.06 13.09 7.74
N GLN A 599 14.35 12.85 8.84
CA GLN A 599 12.90 12.66 8.89
C GLN A 599 12.18 13.90 9.41
N ASP A 600 12.48 15.06 8.81
CA ASP A 600 12.05 16.37 9.32
C ASP A 600 10.53 16.51 9.42
N ARG A 601 9.77 15.97 8.45
CA ARG A 601 8.30 15.97 8.52
C ARG A 601 7.79 15.23 9.75
N LYS A 602 8.36 14.07 10.08
CA LYS A 602 7.93 13.30 11.26
C LYS A 602 8.27 14.05 12.55
N ALA A 603 9.46 14.64 12.61
CA ALA A 603 9.90 15.47 13.73
C ALA A 603 8.95 16.67 13.95
N MET A 604 8.64 17.41 12.87
CA MET A 604 7.71 18.55 12.91
C MET A 604 6.32 18.14 13.40
N LEU A 605 5.80 16.99 12.95
CA LEU A 605 4.49 16.49 13.39
C LEU A 605 4.44 16.12 14.87
N LEU A 606 5.56 15.65 15.44
CA LEU A 606 5.66 15.32 16.86
C LEU A 606 5.68 16.58 17.75
N GLU A 607 6.14 17.71 17.21
CA GLU A 607 6.25 19.00 17.89
C GLU A 607 4.99 19.87 17.77
N LEU A 608 3.94 19.40 17.08
CA LEU A 608 2.69 20.14 16.95
C LEU A 608 2.10 20.42 18.35
N PRO A 609 1.91 21.71 18.72
CA PRO A 609 1.58 22.08 20.09
C PRO A 609 0.19 21.61 20.52
N GLU A 610 -0.77 21.64 19.61
CA GLU A 610 -2.16 21.27 19.88
C GLU A 610 -2.78 20.55 18.69
N THR A 611 -3.85 19.81 18.95
CA THR A 611 -4.60 19.13 17.90
C THR A 611 -5.29 20.17 17.03
N PRO A 612 -5.14 20.10 15.69
CA PRO A 612 -5.86 20.99 14.80
C PRO A 612 -7.36 20.90 15.11
N SER A 613 -7.97 22.01 15.52
CA SER A 613 -9.36 22.10 15.96
C SER A 613 -10.35 21.69 14.87
N ASN A 614 -9.90 21.71 13.61
CA ASN A 614 -10.67 21.29 12.45
C ASN A 614 -10.00 20.14 11.67
N ALA A 615 -10.79 19.10 11.41
CA ALA A 615 -10.51 18.07 10.40
C ALA A 615 -10.54 18.62 8.94
N ILE A 616 -10.60 19.94 8.77
CA ILE A 616 -10.91 20.64 7.52
C ILE A 616 -10.21 22.01 7.51
N ASP A 617 -8.91 22.04 7.74
CA ASP A 617 -8.14 23.16 7.24
C ASP A 617 -7.70 22.76 5.82
N ASP A 618 -8.31 23.35 4.80
CA ASP A 618 -8.02 23.03 3.39
C ASP A 618 -6.53 23.27 3.05
N ALA A 619 -5.82 24.12 3.81
CA ALA A 619 -4.39 24.31 3.69
C ALA A 619 -3.57 23.12 4.25
N ILE A 620 -4.05 22.49 5.33
CA ILE A 620 -3.47 21.24 5.86
C ILE A 620 -3.93 20.07 4.99
N LEU A 621 -5.19 19.99 4.54
CA LEU A 621 -5.64 18.96 3.60
C LEU A 621 -4.95 19.05 2.23
N ASP A 622 -4.60 20.25 1.74
CA ASP A 622 -3.81 20.45 0.52
C ASP A 622 -2.38 19.89 0.63
N GLU A 623 -1.77 19.94 1.82
CA GLU A 623 -0.49 19.26 2.11
C GLU A 623 -0.64 17.76 2.42
N PHE A 624 -1.87 17.29 2.61
CA PHE A 624 -2.20 15.96 3.11
C PHE A 624 -3.37 15.32 2.34
N CYS A 625 -3.14 15.04 1.05
CA CYS A 625 -4.06 14.20 0.29
C CYS A 625 -3.36 13.33 -0.77
N ASP A 626 -2.40 12.50 -0.34
CA ASP A 626 -1.78 11.46 -1.19
C ASP A 626 -2.85 10.61 -1.92
N ARG A 627 -4.02 10.42 -1.31
CA ARG A 627 -5.16 9.73 -1.93
C ARG A 627 -5.76 10.52 -3.10
N GLN A 628 -6.07 11.80 -2.92
CA GLN A 628 -6.59 12.64 -4.02
C GLN A 628 -5.54 12.83 -5.12
N PHE A 629 -4.26 12.94 -4.77
CA PHE A 629 -3.16 12.97 -5.75
C PHE A 629 -3.11 11.66 -6.56
N ASN A 630 -3.22 10.50 -5.91
CA ASN A 630 -3.27 9.21 -6.60
C ASN A 630 -4.52 9.07 -7.49
N GLU A 631 -5.69 9.49 -7.01
CA GLU A 631 -6.95 9.47 -7.77
C GLU A 631 -6.87 10.42 -8.97
N THR A 632 -6.35 11.63 -8.81
CA THR A 632 -6.11 12.61 -9.89
C THR A 632 -5.10 12.09 -10.92
N ALA A 633 -3.98 11.51 -10.46
CA ALA A 633 -3.00 10.89 -11.35
C ALA A 633 -3.60 9.70 -12.14
N TRP A 634 -4.54 8.96 -11.53
CA TRP A 634 -5.24 7.88 -12.18
C TRP A 634 -6.27 8.37 -13.21
N ILE A 635 -7.10 9.37 -12.85
CA ILE A 635 -8.07 10.03 -13.74
C ILE A 635 -7.35 10.54 -14.98
N THR A 636 -6.29 11.34 -14.80
CA THR A 636 -5.55 11.96 -15.92
C THR A 636 -4.96 10.92 -16.87
N LYS A 637 -4.43 9.80 -16.34
CA LYS A 637 -3.90 8.70 -17.16
C LYS A 637 -4.99 7.99 -17.97
N ILE A 638 -6.14 7.69 -17.36
CA ILE A 638 -7.26 7.06 -18.06
C ILE A 638 -7.81 8.03 -19.11
N THR A 639 -8.09 9.28 -18.72
CA THR A 639 -8.60 10.33 -19.59
C THR A 639 -7.71 10.53 -20.81
N ALA A 640 -6.40 10.69 -20.65
CA ALA A 640 -5.49 10.88 -21.78
C ALA A 640 -5.46 9.67 -22.74
N THR A 641 -5.62 8.45 -22.21
CA THR A 641 -5.70 7.24 -23.04
C THR A 641 -7.03 7.16 -23.77
N TRP A 642 -8.12 7.46 -23.08
CA TRP A 642 -9.48 7.40 -23.60
C TRP A 642 -9.73 8.45 -24.68
N LEU A 643 -9.26 9.68 -24.49
CA LEU A 643 -9.40 10.76 -25.48
C LEU A 643 -8.74 10.46 -26.83
N ARG A 644 -7.73 9.58 -26.87
CA ARG A 644 -7.13 9.15 -28.15
C ARG A 644 -8.11 8.40 -29.05
N SER A 645 -9.17 7.82 -28.48
CA SER A 645 -10.24 7.19 -29.27
C SER A 645 -10.95 8.18 -30.19
N LEU A 646 -10.85 9.49 -29.97
CA LEU A 646 -11.42 10.50 -30.88
C LEU A 646 -10.60 10.71 -32.17
N GLY A 647 -9.42 10.08 -32.29
CA GLY A 647 -8.50 10.31 -33.41
C GLY A 647 -7.77 11.65 -33.35
N VAL A 648 -7.81 12.35 -32.21
CA VAL A 648 -7.19 13.66 -31.99
C VAL A 648 -5.79 13.51 -31.37
N ASN A 649 -4.88 14.44 -31.65
CA ASN A 649 -3.58 14.50 -30.97
C ASN A 649 -3.78 14.82 -29.48
N VAL A 650 -3.51 13.85 -28.60
CA VAL A 650 -3.60 14.01 -27.14
C VAL A 650 -2.21 14.14 -26.52
N GLU A 651 -1.95 15.31 -25.95
CA GLU A 651 -0.71 15.63 -25.26
C GLU A 651 -0.93 15.70 -23.74
N CYS A 652 0.15 15.54 -22.97
CA CYS A 652 0.11 15.65 -21.52
C CYS A 652 1.10 16.71 -21.02
N THR A 653 0.70 17.48 -20.03
CA THR A 653 1.56 18.44 -19.31
C THR A 653 1.73 18.02 -17.85
N LYS A 654 2.54 18.76 -17.08
CA LYS A 654 2.79 18.50 -15.65
C LYS A 654 2.36 19.71 -14.83
N GLY A 655 1.71 19.47 -13.69
CA GLY A 655 1.21 20.55 -12.83
C GLY A 655 2.27 21.54 -12.34
N GLN A 656 3.51 21.07 -12.14
CA GLN A 656 4.62 21.97 -11.78
C GLN A 656 4.98 22.96 -12.89
N MET A 657 4.81 22.58 -14.16
CA MET A 657 5.10 23.44 -15.31
C MET A 657 3.98 24.45 -15.55
N THR A 658 2.73 24.01 -15.50
CA THR A 658 1.55 24.89 -15.64
C THR A 658 1.54 25.94 -14.54
N ALA A 659 1.80 25.56 -13.28
CA ALA A 659 1.89 26.50 -12.16
C ALA A 659 2.99 27.56 -12.36
N GLN A 660 4.13 27.16 -12.92
CA GLN A 660 5.21 28.08 -13.19
C GLN A 660 4.89 29.01 -14.38
N LEU A 661 4.33 28.49 -15.47
CA LEU A 661 3.91 29.29 -16.62
C LEU A 661 2.86 30.32 -16.20
N ARG A 662 1.86 29.90 -15.41
CA ARG A 662 0.86 30.79 -14.81
C ARG A 662 1.51 31.95 -14.05
N GLY A 663 2.58 31.66 -13.29
CA GLY A 663 3.37 32.69 -12.62
C GLY A 663 4.23 33.57 -13.54
N GLN A 664 4.80 33.04 -14.63
CA GLN A 664 5.59 33.80 -15.61
C GLN A 664 4.72 34.73 -16.47
N TRP A 665 3.50 34.27 -16.78
CA TRP A 665 2.48 34.96 -17.56
C TRP A 665 1.58 35.87 -16.72
N GLN A 666 1.89 36.02 -15.42
CA GLN A 666 1.19 36.93 -14.50
C GLN A 666 -0.32 36.63 -14.40
N LEU A 667 -0.69 35.34 -14.46
CA LEU A 667 -2.08 34.89 -14.42
C LEU A 667 -2.54 34.52 -13.00
N GLU A 668 -1.64 34.44 -12.02
CA GLU A 668 -1.98 34.16 -10.61
C GLU A 668 -2.87 35.26 -9.99
N SER A 669 -2.81 36.49 -10.52
CA SER A 669 -3.57 37.65 -10.03
C SER A 669 -4.95 37.82 -10.67
N VAL A 670 -5.30 37.03 -11.69
CA VAL A 670 -6.54 37.23 -12.46
C VAL A 670 -7.78 37.00 -11.60
N ILE A 671 -7.80 35.95 -10.77
CA ILE A 671 -8.97 35.67 -9.90
C ILE A 671 -9.20 36.81 -8.90
N PRO A 672 -8.19 37.23 -8.11
CA PRO A 672 -8.33 38.41 -7.26
C PRO A 672 -8.84 39.64 -8.01
N GLU A 673 -8.28 39.96 -9.17
CA GLU A 673 -8.65 41.13 -9.97
C GLU A 673 -10.10 41.06 -10.45
N VAL A 674 -10.54 39.93 -11.02
CA VAL A 674 -11.91 39.79 -11.53
C VAL A 674 -12.93 39.92 -10.40
N ARG A 675 -12.66 39.31 -9.24
CA ARG A 675 -13.55 39.42 -8.08
C ARG A 675 -13.71 40.87 -7.64
N ILE A 676 -12.63 41.64 -7.61
CA ILE A 676 -12.68 43.08 -7.27
C ILE A 676 -13.47 43.87 -8.31
N ILE A 677 -13.25 43.61 -9.60
CA ILE A 677 -14.00 44.25 -10.69
C ILE A 677 -15.51 43.98 -10.56
N GLU A 678 -15.88 42.78 -10.11
CA GLU A 678 -17.26 42.34 -9.89
C GLU A 678 -17.84 42.76 -8.53
N GLY A 679 -17.05 43.43 -7.67
CA GLY A 679 -17.47 43.80 -6.31
C GLY A 679 -17.59 42.60 -5.36
N LEU A 680 -16.98 41.47 -5.71
CA LEU A 680 -16.93 40.27 -4.87
C LEU A 680 -15.76 40.35 -3.88
N PRO A 681 -15.93 39.81 -2.66
CA PRO A 681 -14.88 39.79 -1.65
C PRO A 681 -13.68 38.96 -2.10
N VAL A 682 -12.47 39.39 -1.71
CA VAL A 682 -11.23 38.61 -1.90
C VAL A 682 -10.73 38.16 -0.53
N TYR A 683 -10.24 36.93 -0.44
CA TYR A 683 -10.00 36.29 0.84
C TYR A 683 -8.51 36.06 1.07
N SER A 684 -8.03 36.46 2.25
CA SER A 684 -6.62 36.54 2.63
C SER A 684 -6.07 35.29 3.32
N SER A 685 -6.91 34.33 3.70
CA SER A 685 -6.57 32.97 4.17
C SER A 685 -7.77 32.41 4.92
N HIS A 686 -7.78 31.09 5.13
CA HIS A 686 -8.65 30.47 6.12
C HIS A 686 -8.08 30.73 7.53
N ASP A 687 -8.94 30.87 8.54
CA ASP A 687 -8.53 30.85 9.93
C ASP A 687 -8.26 29.41 10.39
N GLU A 688 -7.80 29.27 11.64
CA GLU A 688 -7.54 27.97 12.28
C GLU A 688 -8.80 27.07 12.35
N LYS A 689 -9.98 27.63 12.05
CA LYS A 689 -11.29 26.98 12.01
C LYS A 689 -11.82 26.82 10.58
N GLY A 690 -10.97 26.92 9.55
CA GLY A 690 -11.41 26.75 8.16
C GLY A 690 -12.48 27.75 7.72
N GLU A 691 -12.77 28.75 8.54
CA GLU A 691 -13.65 29.86 8.19
C GLU A 691 -12.80 30.96 7.56
N ILE A 692 -13.43 31.72 6.68
CA ILE A 692 -12.78 32.83 6.00
C ILE A 692 -12.39 33.87 7.07
N LYS A 693 -11.08 34.13 7.28
CA LYS A 693 -10.59 35.05 8.34
C LYS A 693 -11.26 36.41 8.29
N GLU A 694 -11.39 36.96 7.08
CA GLU A 694 -12.02 38.25 6.83
C GLU A 694 -12.31 38.37 5.32
N ALA A 695 -13.55 38.73 4.96
CA ALA A 695 -13.84 39.20 3.62
C ALA A 695 -13.19 40.57 3.43
N ILE A 696 -12.01 40.62 2.80
CA ILE A 696 -11.45 41.90 2.41
C ILE A 696 -12.25 42.33 1.18
N VAL A 697 -13.05 43.39 1.31
CA VAL A 697 -13.64 44.10 0.16
C VAL A 697 -12.60 45.13 -0.27
N PRO A 698 -11.74 44.85 -1.25
CA PRO A 698 -10.67 45.77 -1.58
C PRO A 698 -11.30 46.96 -2.31
N ALA A 699 -10.99 48.18 -1.89
CA ALA A 699 -11.36 49.34 -2.68
C ALA A 699 -10.70 49.26 -4.07
N LYS A 700 -11.41 49.68 -5.11
CA LYS A 700 -10.92 49.69 -6.51
C LYS A 700 -9.55 50.39 -6.66
N ALA A 701 -9.25 51.34 -5.77
CA ALA A 701 -7.99 52.08 -5.64
C ALA A 701 -6.77 51.24 -5.23
N MET A 702 -6.94 49.96 -4.88
CA MET A 702 -5.82 49.08 -4.49
C MET A 702 -5.09 48.43 -5.68
N PHE A 703 -5.59 48.58 -6.90
CA PHE A 703 -4.98 48.07 -8.14
C PHE A 703 -4.61 49.16 -9.13
N TYR A 704 -5.37 50.24 -9.08
CA TYR A 704 -5.24 51.37 -9.95
C TYR A 704 -4.93 52.58 -9.09
N ASP A 705 -3.87 53.31 -9.43
CA ASP A 705 -3.67 54.63 -8.84
C ASP A 705 -4.83 55.58 -9.20
N GLU A 706 -4.84 56.79 -8.62
CA GLU A 706 -5.86 57.81 -8.90
C GLU A 706 -6.00 58.15 -10.41
N ALA A 707 -4.99 57.81 -11.22
CA ALA A 707 -4.97 57.97 -12.67
C ALA A 707 -5.38 56.71 -13.46
N GLY A 708 -5.79 55.63 -12.79
CA GLY A 708 -6.24 54.40 -13.45
C GLY A 708 -5.12 53.45 -13.90
N LYS A 709 -3.88 53.65 -13.46
CA LYS A 709 -2.71 52.88 -13.90
C LYS A 709 -2.38 51.74 -12.93
N GLU A 710 -1.97 50.59 -13.49
CA GLU A 710 -1.58 49.39 -12.75
C GLU A 710 -0.22 49.57 -12.02
N SER A 711 -0.19 50.33 -10.91
CA SER A 711 1.07 50.76 -10.26
C SER A 711 1.14 50.52 -8.75
N THR A 712 0.13 49.91 -8.14
CA THR A 712 0.02 49.78 -6.68
C THR A 712 1.03 48.79 -6.07
N LEU A 713 1.30 48.93 -4.76
CA LEU A 713 2.16 48.03 -3.98
C LEU A 713 1.79 46.56 -4.17
N LEU A 714 0.49 46.25 -4.21
CA LEU A 714 -0.06 44.92 -4.41
C LEU A 714 0.22 44.39 -5.82
N TRP A 715 0.02 45.21 -6.86
CA TRP A 715 0.33 44.83 -8.24
C TRP A 715 1.83 44.58 -8.43
N ARG A 716 2.69 45.43 -7.83
CA ARG A 716 4.15 45.25 -7.82
C ARG A 716 4.56 43.96 -7.12
N TYR A 717 3.97 43.66 -5.96
CA TYR A 717 4.20 42.41 -5.22
C TYR A 717 3.88 41.16 -6.05
N TRP A 718 2.69 41.11 -6.64
CA TRP A 718 2.22 39.94 -7.40
C TRP A 718 2.98 39.70 -8.69
N ASN A 719 3.43 40.77 -9.33
CA ASN A 719 4.31 40.69 -10.48
C ASN A 719 5.78 40.43 -10.12
N LYS A 720 6.05 40.10 -8.84
CA LYS A 720 7.37 39.79 -8.29
C LYS A 720 8.38 40.92 -8.53
N GLN A 721 7.89 42.15 -8.58
CA GLN A 721 8.75 43.33 -8.57
C GLN A 721 9.35 43.48 -7.17
N ARG A 722 10.55 44.06 -7.11
CA ARG A 722 11.24 44.26 -5.84
C ARG A 722 10.53 45.38 -5.07
N LEU A 723 10.10 45.06 -3.86
CA LEU A 723 9.62 46.01 -2.86
C LEU A 723 10.74 46.34 -1.88
N THR A 724 10.75 47.55 -1.35
CA THR A 724 11.58 47.90 -0.20
C THR A 724 11.03 47.23 1.07
N PRO A 725 11.83 47.11 2.15
CA PRO A 725 11.35 46.58 3.42
C PRO A 725 10.12 47.32 3.97
N ASP A 726 10.07 48.65 3.81
CA ASP A 726 8.98 49.50 4.28
C ASP A 726 7.71 49.30 3.43
N GLU A 727 7.85 49.27 2.11
CA GLU A 727 6.76 48.94 1.17
C GLU A 727 6.18 47.55 1.46
N PHE A 728 7.03 46.60 1.83
CA PHE A 728 6.60 45.26 2.21
C PHE A 728 5.95 45.20 3.60
N ALA A 729 6.41 46.04 4.55
CA ALA A 729 5.78 46.18 5.86
C ALA A 729 4.38 46.81 5.74
N GLU A 730 4.23 47.83 4.90
CA GLU A 730 2.93 48.44 4.56
C GLU A 730 1.99 47.41 3.93
N LEU A 731 2.47 46.66 2.93
CA LEU A 731 1.67 45.59 2.33
C LEU A 731 1.27 44.51 3.35
N ARG A 732 2.15 44.17 4.30
CA ARG A 732 1.84 43.20 5.37
C ARG A 732 0.70 43.67 6.27
N GLN A 733 0.63 44.96 6.58
CA GLN A 733 -0.45 45.52 7.40
C GLN A 733 -1.83 45.37 6.74
N THR A 734 -1.88 45.28 5.41
CA THR A 734 -3.15 45.09 4.67
C THR A 734 -3.64 43.63 4.63
N GLY A 735 -2.79 42.63 4.93
CA GLY A 735 -3.12 41.21 4.78
C GLY A 735 -3.27 40.70 3.34
N LEU A 736 -3.21 41.57 2.33
CA LEU A 736 -3.46 41.26 0.91
C LEU A 736 -2.34 40.48 0.20
N TYR A 737 -1.21 40.26 0.86
CA TYR A 737 -0.14 39.43 0.32
C TYR A 737 -0.45 37.92 0.42
N LEU A 738 -1.49 37.54 1.15
CA LEU A 738 -1.89 36.15 1.43
C LEU A 738 -3.10 35.66 0.59
N LEU A 739 -3.50 36.37 -0.46
CA LEU A 739 -4.73 36.04 -1.20
C LEU A 739 -4.70 34.65 -1.85
N GLU A 740 -5.75 33.86 -1.60
CA GLU A 740 -5.88 32.49 -2.09
C GLU A 740 -6.62 32.45 -3.44
N LYS A 741 -5.92 32.06 -4.51
CA LYS A 741 -6.52 31.97 -5.86
C LYS A 741 -7.61 30.90 -5.97
N ARG A 742 -7.59 29.91 -5.07
CA ARG A 742 -8.61 28.85 -5.02
C ARG A 742 -9.94 29.31 -4.43
N CYS A 743 -10.02 30.55 -3.95
CA CYS A 743 -11.27 31.09 -3.43
C CYS A 743 -12.42 31.21 -4.46
N ASP A 744 -12.12 30.98 -5.73
CA ASP A 744 -13.09 31.02 -6.82
C ASP A 744 -12.86 29.87 -7.79
N HIS A 745 -13.89 29.06 -8.05
CA HIS A 745 -13.80 27.90 -8.95
C HIS A 745 -13.38 28.24 -10.39
N ARG A 746 -13.51 29.51 -10.82
CA ARG A 746 -13.06 29.97 -12.14
C ARG A 746 -11.54 29.84 -12.33
N HIS A 747 -10.75 29.61 -11.28
CA HIS A 747 -9.32 29.32 -11.42
C HIS A 747 -9.05 28.09 -12.30
N HIS A 748 -9.97 27.11 -12.34
CA HIS A 748 -9.86 25.95 -13.23
C HIS A 748 -9.85 26.34 -14.71
N LEU A 749 -10.52 27.44 -15.10
CA LEU A 749 -10.48 27.96 -16.47
C LEU A 749 -9.09 28.51 -16.80
N ILE A 750 -8.47 29.23 -15.87
CA ILE A 750 -7.10 29.76 -16.04
C ILE A 750 -6.12 28.60 -16.23
N ASP A 751 -6.24 27.56 -15.41
CA ASP A 751 -5.41 26.36 -15.50
C ASP A 751 -5.62 25.61 -16.82
N ALA A 752 -6.86 25.55 -17.31
CA ALA A 752 -7.19 24.98 -18.62
C ALA A 752 -6.57 25.80 -19.77
N ILE A 753 -6.61 27.14 -19.71
CA ILE A 753 -5.98 28.01 -20.70
C ILE A 753 -4.47 27.81 -20.72
N VAL A 754 -3.82 27.83 -19.54
CA VAL A 754 -2.38 27.60 -19.43
C VAL A 754 -2.00 26.23 -19.99
N THR A 755 -2.78 25.21 -19.66
CA THR A 755 -2.59 23.85 -20.16
C THR A 755 -2.74 23.76 -21.67
N ALA A 756 -3.75 24.41 -22.26
CA ALA A 756 -3.98 24.41 -23.70
C ALA A 756 -2.86 25.12 -24.49
N LEU A 757 -2.26 26.17 -23.91
CA LEU A 757 -1.14 26.91 -24.50
C LEU A 757 0.21 26.19 -24.37
N CYS A 758 0.29 25.13 -23.56
CA CYS A 758 1.48 24.32 -23.49
C CYS A 758 1.72 23.56 -24.80
N ASN A 759 2.97 23.49 -25.25
CA ASN A 759 3.38 22.65 -26.38
C ASN A 759 4.59 21.77 -26.01
N ARG A 760 4.80 20.70 -26.78
CA ARG A 760 5.84 19.69 -26.51
C ARG A 760 7.25 20.28 -26.45
N SER A 761 7.56 21.27 -27.29
CA SER A 761 8.87 21.93 -27.32
C SER A 761 9.12 22.70 -26.02
N MET A 762 8.15 23.51 -25.58
CA MET A 762 8.21 24.25 -24.33
C MET A 762 8.33 23.30 -23.13
N VAL A 763 7.48 22.26 -23.05
CA VAL A 763 7.54 21.23 -21.99
C VAL A 763 8.91 20.55 -21.94
N LYS A 764 9.48 20.19 -23.09
CA LYS A 764 10.81 19.58 -23.16
C LYS A 764 11.90 20.53 -22.67
N ARG A 765 11.91 21.78 -23.14
CA ARG A 765 12.90 22.79 -22.72
C ARG A 765 12.85 23.02 -21.21
N MET A 766 11.65 23.23 -20.67
CA MET A 766 11.45 23.42 -19.23
C MET A 766 11.94 22.20 -18.44
N ALA A 767 11.64 20.97 -18.89
CA ALA A 767 12.14 19.76 -18.25
C ALA A 767 13.67 19.64 -18.27
N ASP A 768 14.29 19.93 -19.42
CA ASP A 768 15.74 19.86 -19.60
C ASP A 768 16.45 20.90 -18.71
N GLU A 769 15.91 22.12 -18.64
CA GLU A 769 16.43 23.18 -17.76
C GLU A 769 16.26 22.84 -16.28
N TYR A 770 15.08 22.38 -15.88
CA TYR A 770 14.83 21.96 -14.50
C TYR A 770 15.82 20.88 -14.08
N LYS A 771 16.02 19.86 -14.93
CA LYS A 771 16.99 18.79 -14.70
C LYS A 771 18.41 19.34 -14.52
N LYS A 772 18.86 20.26 -15.39
CA LYS A 772 20.18 20.88 -15.28
C LYS A 772 20.36 21.61 -13.95
N ARG A 773 19.36 22.37 -13.53
CA ARG A 773 19.39 23.11 -12.26
C ARG A 773 19.34 22.21 -11.04
N CYS A 774 18.62 21.09 -11.09
CA CYS A 774 18.70 20.06 -10.05
C CYS A 774 20.14 19.58 -9.82
N GLU A 775 20.88 19.34 -10.91
CA GLU A 775 22.29 18.92 -10.80
C GLU A 775 23.19 20.04 -10.26
N GLU A 776 22.95 21.29 -10.68
CA GLU A 776 23.71 22.45 -10.21
C GLU A 776 23.48 22.72 -8.72
N GLU A 777 22.24 22.63 -8.23
CA GLU A 777 21.92 22.76 -6.81
C GLU A 777 22.44 21.58 -6.00
N ALA A 778 22.35 20.35 -6.51
CA ALA A 778 22.85 19.16 -5.81
C ALA A 778 24.36 19.22 -5.53
N LYS A 779 25.13 20.00 -6.31
CA LYS A 779 26.57 20.24 -6.08
C LYS A 779 26.85 21.21 -4.92
N LYS A 780 25.85 21.97 -4.46
CA LYS A 780 26.03 22.93 -3.37
C LYS A 780 25.90 22.24 -2.00
N PRO A 781 26.61 22.74 -0.96
CA PRO A 781 26.37 22.31 0.41
C PRO A 781 24.90 22.48 0.79
N LEU A 782 24.34 21.52 1.53
CA LEU A 782 22.92 21.49 1.94
C LEU A 782 22.44 22.81 2.56
N GLU A 783 23.29 23.46 3.34
CA GLU A 783 23.03 24.73 4.05
C GLU A 783 22.76 25.92 3.11
N ILE A 784 23.20 25.84 1.85
CA ILE A 784 23.12 26.95 0.87
C ILE A 784 22.24 26.56 -0.33
N GLN A 785 21.71 25.33 -0.36
CA GLN A 785 20.83 24.88 -1.43
C GLN A 785 19.55 25.73 -1.46
N LYS A 786 19.17 26.19 -2.66
CA LYS A 786 17.97 27.03 -2.86
C LYS A 786 16.87 26.24 -3.54
N LYS A 787 15.62 26.64 -3.31
CA LYS A 787 14.46 26.13 -4.05
C LYS A 787 14.69 26.33 -5.55
N ILE A 788 14.67 25.23 -6.31
CA ILE A 788 14.94 25.25 -7.75
C ILE A 788 13.86 26.08 -8.45
N ARG A 789 14.27 27.19 -9.05
CA ARG A 789 13.45 28.01 -9.95
C ARG A 789 13.90 27.75 -11.36
N PHE A 790 13.04 27.92 -12.34
CA PHE A 790 13.42 27.92 -13.75
C PHE A 790 14.01 29.28 -14.12
N GLY A 791 14.95 29.32 -15.05
CA GLY A 791 15.71 30.50 -15.40
C GLY A 791 15.18 31.24 -16.60
N ARG A 792 14.82 30.50 -17.64
CA ARG A 792 14.26 31.13 -18.84
C ARG A 792 12.80 31.49 -18.60
N ARG A 793 12.45 32.75 -18.87
CA ARG A 793 11.06 33.20 -18.96
C ARG A 793 10.49 32.76 -20.30
N GLU A 794 9.40 32.01 -20.29
CA GLU A 794 8.60 31.75 -21.49
C GLU A 794 7.64 32.94 -21.62
N GLU A 795 7.86 33.78 -22.64
CA GLU A 795 7.02 34.97 -22.84
C GLU A 795 5.60 34.56 -23.27
N PRO A 796 4.56 35.19 -22.71
CA PRO A 796 3.18 34.92 -23.10
C PRO A 796 2.90 35.46 -24.50
N MET A 797 1.78 35.02 -25.09
CA MET A 797 1.22 35.70 -26.27
C MET A 797 0.89 37.16 -25.92
N ALA A 798 0.97 38.05 -26.91
CA ALA A 798 0.61 39.45 -26.72
C ALA A 798 -0.82 39.57 -26.16
N ARG A 799 -0.98 40.37 -25.10
CA ARG A 799 -2.27 40.61 -24.41
C ARG A 799 -2.94 39.36 -23.83
N LEU A 800 -2.18 38.28 -23.60
CA LEU A 800 -2.73 37.04 -23.03
C LEU A 800 -3.47 37.32 -21.71
N ARG A 801 -2.87 38.11 -20.82
CA ARG A 801 -3.46 38.43 -19.52
C ARG A 801 -4.82 39.12 -19.68
N ASP A 802 -4.90 40.16 -20.50
CA ASP A 802 -6.14 40.92 -20.74
C ASP A 802 -7.25 40.02 -21.31
N GLN A 803 -6.88 39.11 -22.22
CA GLN A 803 -7.81 38.14 -22.78
C GLN A 803 -8.32 37.15 -21.72
N VAL A 804 -7.45 36.69 -20.82
CA VAL A 804 -7.84 35.78 -19.74
C VAL A 804 -8.74 36.50 -18.73
N VAL A 805 -8.42 37.74 -18.35
CA VAL A 805 -9.30 38.57 -17.48
C VAL A 805 -10.68 38.72 -18.11
N SER A 806 -10.74 39.05 -19.41
CA SER A 806 -12.01 39.19 -20.13
C SER A 806 -12.79 37.87 -20.19
N ALA A 807 -12.14 36.74 -20.44
CA ALA A 807 -12.78 35.42 -20.51
C ALA A 807 -13.33 34.95 -19.15
N VAL A 808 -12.61 35.24 -18.06
CA VAL A 808 -13.05 34.88 -16.70
C VAL A 808 -14.23 35.75 -16.26
N LYS A 809 -14.24 37.03 -16.67
CA LYS A 809 -15.35 37.97 -16.42
C LYS A 809 -16.62 37.64 -17.22
N TYR A 810 -16.51 37.09 -18.43
CA TYR A 810 -17.70 36.81 -19.27
C TYR A 810 -18.51 35.57 -18.80
N ASN A 811 -17.96 34.80 -17.85
CA ASN A 811 -18.60 33.60 -17.29
C ASN A 811 -19.30 33.86 -15.94
N SER A 812 -19.45 35.12 -15.50
CA SER A 812 -20.24 35.48 -14.30
C SER A 812 -21.72 35.73 -14.58
#